data_AF-A0A1F5FML5-F1
#
_entry.id   AF-A0A1F5FML5-F1
#
_cell.length_a   1.000
_cell.length_b   1.000
_cell.length_c   1.000
_cell.angle_alpha   90.00
_cell.angle_beta   90.00
_cell.angle_gamma   90.00
#
_symmetry.space_group_name_H-M   'P 1'
#
loop_
_entity.id
_entity.type
_entity.pdbx_description
1 polymer ?
#
loop_
_entity_poly.entity_id
_entity_poly.type
_entity_poly.pdbx_seq_one_letter_code
_entity_poly.pdbx_strand_id
1 'polypeptide(L)'
;MPSFEPTESLEFLIPKEGVFKTSKVKIHYIAETNQGLDIESDGIVPFDPESGAKDLIEEMADRRYALRDFRRDQSGKVVCKTTETTMGLYKSFHRLNTPEDVKRLKDAMPVGCCVILLTKKDRYGIRTMVIQNRESQSEYQFTAGASAGGIMRSRYDNGKLMNIRDVIPIFARERVEAEMGVTSNQITLETIAYATETEPKTHGEIITRATTELTLEEIKEAFTLRTGKRPRHMIGLPVRKDIVETLVARLECPIPSSHLAAFIAVGYMQVMEDEGVDAAITWVKSLEEKVEQNYAHIDSLVATNTPGVGKQYDPEKSPRAQGLPDLNQALIDANLLVPVFSTQEILVQKEIVSPSEVCITGSLHFPEYLKNESSDKIKADLALEAIRNTLMDGYNMTIVISPATPLEYSEALQQMASEIGKGKLVLVKESGRTYSGARRQAADEALRLSPQYIVTCEIEKKELERFHQQFLRRFGQSDKKPGFVVMNRGIFKKLVGLPGAQDEGELHQNYSIMRHLISAGIYPEGTLPLDLLNGTRIVSNELLPTNAGIDINPVDLLKLTYQYEEVEIEENMVDSGNTGEVVRQTKWVTTDPGVNMTERYGDKPSLISYPVDHYSAAVYHSITMSAALGIGVEQVEVPYAHDAKQTAVEQGPEKEFFEKKRRAQDRAIIDQNFDLVANICEWKKLRLWPKVVTDAIENKTPISLKHYDSREWEIKDGILINKDERFNEAQPTTPTQ
;
A
#
# COMPACT_ATOMS: atom_id res chain seq x y z
N MET A 1 10.31 6.24 -63.28
CA MET A 1 10.26 6.99 -62.02
C MET A 1 10.79 8.39 -62.32
N PRO A 2 10.07 9.48 -62.05
CA PRO A 2 10.66 10.80 -62.17
C PRO A 2 11.59 11.06 -60.98
N SER A 3 12.75 11.65 -61.27
CA SER A 3 13.75 12.13 -60.32
C SER A 3 13.25 13.42 -59.65
N PHE A 4 13.54 13.58 -58.35
CA PHE A 4 13.24 14.80 -57.60
C PHE A 4 14.54 15.41 -57.07
N GLU A 5 14.71 16.71 -57.28
CA GLU A 5 15.79 17.53 -56.74
C GLU A 5 15.38 18.10 -55.36
N PRO A 6 16.32 18.22 -54.39
CA PRO A 6 16.02 18.74 -53.06
C PRO A 6 16.17 20.26 -52.99
N THR A 7 15.28 20.94 -52.26
CA THR A 7 15.47 22.34 -51.86
C THR A 7 15.20 22.55 -50.37
N GLU A 8 16.25 23.05 -49.70
CA GLU A 8 16.36 23.76 -48.42
C GLU A 8 16.22 23.01 -47.08
N SER A 9 17.32 23.05 -46.30
CA SER A 9 17.56 22.34 -45.03
C SER A 9 17.77 23.29 -43.84
N LEU A 10 17.21 23.01 -42.66
CA LEU A 10 17.44 23.75 -41.39
C LEU A 10 17.81 22.79 -40.23
N GLU A 11 18.35 23.33 -39.14
CA GLU A 11 19.57 22.82 -38.48
C GLU A 11 19.44 22.24 -37.04
N PHE A 12 20.27 21.25 -36.71
CA PHE A 12 20.40 20.60 -35.39
C PHE A 12 21.79 20.01 -35.15
N LEU A 13 22.23 20.04 -33.89
CA LEU A 13 23.48 19.42 -33.42
C LEU A 13 23.18 18.28 -32.45
N ILE A 14 23.35 17.03 -32.88
CA ILE A 14 23.43 15.88 -31.95
C ILE A 14 24.91 15.66 -31.56
N PRO A 15 25.29 15.34 -30.33
CA PRO A 15 26.63 14.86 -30.02
C PRO A 15 26.94 13.55 -30.78
N LYS A 16 28.18 13.32 -31.25
CA LYS A 16 28.55 12.08 -31.99
C LYS A 16 28.35 10.77 -31.19
N GLU A 17 28.18 10.87 -29.87
CA GLU A 17 28.22 9.73 -28.94
C GLU A 17 26.88 9.39 -28.25
N GLY A 18 25.80 10.08 -28.60
CA GLY A 18 24.46 9.83 -28.04
C GLY A 18 23.64 8.84 -28.86
N VAL A 19 24.06 7.57 -28.93
CA VAL A 19 23.22 6.48 -29.50
C VAL A 19 23.19 5.35 -28.48
N PHE A 20 22.00 4.88 -28.13
CA PHE A 20 21.81 3.67 -27.34
C PHE A 20 21.43 2.54 -28.28
N LYS A 21 22.07 1.38 -28.17
CA LYS A 21 21.81 0.23 -29.04
C LYS A 21 21.86 -1.09 -28.29
N THR A 22 20.79 -1.86 -28.39
CA THR A 22 20.70 -3.27 -27.99
C THR A 22 20.25 -4.12 -29.17
N SER A 23 20.07 -5.42 -28.92
CA SER A 23 19.48 -6.43 -29.80
C SER A 23 18.01 -6.16 -30.08
N LYS A 24 17.35 -5.32 -29.26
CA LYS A 24 15.92 -5.00 -29.34
C LYS A 24 15.64 -3.61 -29.89
N VAL A 25 16.44 -2.60 -29.53
CA VAL A 25 16.14 -1.22 -29.89
C VAL A 25 17.39 -0.39 -30.13
N LYS A 26 17.28 0.57 -31.05
CA LYS A 26 18.27 1.60 -31.30
C LYS A 26 17.63 2.97 -31.14
N ILE A 27 18.19 3.78 -30.24
CA ILE A 27 17.67 5.09 -29.86
C ILE A 27 18.65 6.16 -30.33
N HIS A 28 18.10 7.14 -31.05
CA HIS A 28 18.78 8.34 -31.48
C HIS A 28 18.30 9.52 -30.63
N TYR A 29 19.15 10.01 -29.72
CA TYR A 29 18.83 11.14 -28.85
C TYR A 29 18.92 12.46 -29.63
N ILE A 30 18.03 13.40 -29.34
CA ILE A 30 18.00 14.73 -29.94
C ILE A 30 18.36 15.72 -28.81
N ALA A 31 19.60 16.23 -28.81
CA ALA A 31 20.02 17.21 -27.80
C ALA A 31 19.54 18.63 -28.19
N GLU A 32 19.16 19.44 -27.19
CA GLU A 32 18.55 20.77 -27.32
C GLU A 32 19.15 21.68 -28.41
N THR A 33 18.28 22.31 -29.20
CA THR A 33 18.07 23.78 -29.15
C THR A 33 16.62 24.08 -29.51
N ASN A 34 16.10 25.22 -29.06
CA ASN A 34 14.73 25.74 -29.26
C ASN A 34 14.32 26.02 -30.73
N GLN A 35 14.86 25.30 -31.70
CA GLN A 35 14.51 25.38 -33.11
C GLN A 35 13.99 24.01 -33.51
N GLY A 36 12.69 23.89 -33.81
CA GLY A 36 12.00 22.61 -33.99
C GLY A 36 12.42 21.78 -35.23
N LEU A 37 11.95 20.53 -35.27
CA LEU A 37 12.41 19.47 -36.19
C LEU A 37 12.12 19.79 -37.68
N ASP A 38 13.06 20.22 -38.52
CA ASP A 38 12.75 20.32 -39.96
C ASP A 38 12.77 18.95 -40.64
N ILE A 39 11.60 18.57 -41.15
CA ILE A 39 11.35 17.27 -41.77
C ILE A 39 10.87 17.52 -43.19
N GLU A 40 11.62 17.08 -44.20
CA GLU A 40 11.19 17.22 -45.59
C GLU A 40 10.10 16.19 -45.90
N SER A 41 8.94 16.64 -46.38
CA SER A 41 7.99 15.77 -47.06
C SER A 41 8.28 15.80 -48.56
N ASP A 42 8.66 14.66 -49.14
CA ASP A 42 8.70 14.54 -50.60
C ASP A 42 7.24 14.71 -51.10
N GLY A 43 6.95 15.82 -51.79
CA GLY A 43 5.59 16.17 -52.19
C GLY A 43 4.90 15.05 -52.99
N ILE A 44 3.68 14.69 -52.61
CA ILE A 44 2.83 13.76 -53.38
C ILE A 44 1.89 14.56 -54.28
N VAL A 45 1.73 14.07 -55.52
CA VAL A 45 0.84 14.55 -56.58
C VAL A 45 -0.59 14.79 -56.04
N PRO A 46 -1.24 15.92 -56.37
CA PRO A 46 -2.63 16.16 -55.97
C PRO A 46 -3.55 15.07 -56.54
N PHE A 47 -4.39 14.49 -55.68
CA PHE A 47 -5.40 13.52 -56.07
C PHE A 47 -6.70 14.25 -56.42
N ASP A 48 -7.26 13.94 -57.58
CA ASP A 48 -8.48 14.56 -58.14
C ASP A 48 -9.74 13.93 -57.52
N PRO A 49 -10.61 14.69 -56.83
CA PRO A 49 -11.68 14.16 -56.00
C PRO A 49 -13.00 14.04 -56.77
N GLU A 50 -13.10 13.10 -57.71
CA GLU A 50 -14.37 12.77 -58.37
C GLU A 50 -14.74 11.29 -58.21
N SER A 51 -14.99 10.80 -56.98
CA SER A 51 -15.96 9.72 -56.71
C SER A 51 -16.05 9.33 -55.23
N GLY A 52 -17.26 9.34 -54.65
CA GLY A 52 -17.64 8.48 -53.52
C GLY A 52 -17.28 8.93 -52.10
N ALA A 53 -18.02 9.88 -51.53
CA ALA A 53 -17.74 10.52 -50.23
C ALA A 53 -17.81 9.62 -48.97
N LYS A 54 -18.21 8.34 -49.06
CA LYS A 54 -18.31 7.45 -47.89
C LYS A 54 -17.10 6.52 -47.77
N ASP A 55 -16.71 5.89 -48.87
CA ASP A 55 -15.48 5.09 -48.96
C ASP A 55 -14.24 5.99 -48.80
N LEU A 56 -14.31 7.25 -49.26
CA LEU A 56 -13.25 8.24 -49.09
C LEU A 56 -12.96 8.58 -47.61
N ILE A 57 -13.99 8.64 -46.76
CA ILE A 57 -13.82 8.96 -45.33
C ILE A 57 -13.17 7.78 -44.59
N GLU A 58 -13.55 6.55 -44.92
CA GLU A 58 -12.96 5.35 -44.34
C GLU A 58 -11.51 5.15 -44.83
N GLU A 59 -11.23 5.39 -46.11
CA GLU A 59 -9.88 5.32 -46.66
C GLU A 59 -8.98 6.44 -46.12
N MET A 60 -9.47 7.67 -46.00
CA MET A 60 -8.73 8.78 -45.40
C MET A 60 -8.49 8.57 -43.90
N ALA A 61 -9.42 7.93 -43.19
CA ALA A 61 -9.26 7.59 -41.78
C ALA A 61 -8.17 6.52 -41.55
N ASP A 62 -7.80 5.73 -42.56
CA ASP A 62 -6.77 4.69 -42.44
C ASP A 62 -5.35 5.12 -42.87
N ARG A 63 -5.20 6.33 -43.42
CA ARG A 63 -3.89 6.88 -43.83
C ARG A 63 -3.00 7.20 -42.62
N ARG A 64 -1.73 6.83 -42.72
CA ARG A 64 -0.69 7.00 -41.70
C ARG A 64 0.56 7.61 -42.31
N TYR A 65 1.34 8.30 -41.49
CA TYR A 65 2.72 8.62 -41.87
C TYR A 65 3.55 7.34 -41.90
N ALA A 66 4.42 7.21 -42.90
CA ALA A 66 5.41 6.16 -43.01
C ALA A 66 6.81 6.77 -43.08
N LEU A 67 7.78 6.16 -42.41
CA LEU A 67 9.15 6.65 -42.42
C LEU A 67 9.94 5.96 -43.52
N ARG A 68 10.55 6.75 -44.41
CA ARG A 68 11.43 6.25 -45.48
C ARG A 68 12.90 6.30 -45.12
N ASP A 69 13.29 7.38 -44.48
CA ASP A 69 14.68 7.60 -44.10
C ASP A 69 14.72 8.36 -42.78
N PHE A 70 15.64 7.94 -41.92
CA PHE A 70 15.98 8.68 -40.71
C PHE A 70 17.47 8.54 -40.54
N ARG A 71 18.17 9.62 -40.88
CA ARG A 71 19.63 9.61 -40.85
C ARG A 71 20.16 10.88 -40.27
N ARG A 72 21.38 10.75 -39.77
CA ARG A 72 22.19 11.89 -39.43
C ARG A 72 22.95 12.34 -40.67
N ASP A 73 22.84 13.60 -41.04
CA ASP A 73 23.64 14.15 -42.12
C ASP A 73 25.07 14.46 -41.65
N GLN A 74 25.92 14.92 -42.56
CA GLN A 74 27.33 15.20 -42.28
C GLN A 74 27.53 16.36 -41.28
N SER A 75 26.56 17.28 -41.18
CA SER A 75 26.57 18.38 -40.21
C SER A 75 26.09 17.97 -38.83
N GLY A 76 25.54 16.76 -38.73
CA GLY A 76 25.06 16.20 -37.50
C GLY A 76 23.55 16.36 -37.28
N LYS A 77 22.82 16.83 -38.29
CA LYS A 77 21.37 17.04 -38.28
C LYS A 77 20.62 15.74 -38.45
N VAL A 78 19.44 15.64 -37.84
CA VAL A 78 18.51 14.56 -38.13
C VAL A 78 17.68 14.94 -39.34
N VAL A 79 17.77 14.13 -40.39
CA VAL A 79 16.89 14.22 -41.56
C VAL A 79 15.92 13.06 -41.48
N CYS A 80 14.65 13.40 -41.35
CA CYS A 80 13.53 12.47 -41.44
C CYS A 80 12.89 12.65 -42.82
N LYS A 81 12.64 11.55 -43.53
CA LYS A 81 11.84 11.55 -44.76
C LYS A 81 10.61 10.72 -44.52
N THR A 82 9.44 11.32 -44.71
CA THR A 82 8.17 10.63 -44.50
C THR A 82 7.31 10.61 -45.75
N THR A 83 6.64 9.49 -45.96
CA THR A 83 5.59 9.30 -46.97
C THR A 83 4.28 8.93 -46.28
N GLU A 84 3.29 8.52 -47.07
CA GLU A 84 2.02 8.00 -46.59
C GLU A 84 1.94 6.48 -46.76
N THR A 85 1.24 5.81 -45.85
CA THR A 85 0.89 4.38 -45.90
C THR A 85 -0.52 4.18 -45.35
N THR A 86 -1.03 2.94 -45.37
CA THR A 86 -2.27 2.55 -44.69
C THR A 86 -2.03 1.37 -43.75
N MET A 87 -2.86 1.21 -42.73
CA MET A 87 -2.73 0.05 -41.83
C MET A 87 -3.03 -1.25 -42.56
N GLY A 88 -3.95 -1.24 -43.54
CA GLY A 88 -4.20 -2.38 -44.41
C GLY A 88 -2.95 -2.82 -45.17
N LEU A 89 -2.23 -1.86 -45.78
CA LEU A 89 -1.01 -2.13 -46.53
C LEU A 89 0.10 -2.66 -45.61
N TYR A 90 0.33 -2.01 -44.48
CA TYR A 90 1.29 -2.46 -43.46
C TYR A 90 0.99 -3.89 -43.01
N LYS A 91 -0.26 -4.19 -42.62
CA LYS A 91 -0.66 -5.54 -42.18
C LYS A 91 -0.50 -6.59 -43.28
N SER A 92 -0.72 -6.22 -44.55
CA SER A 92 -0.54 -7.13 -45.67
C SER A 92 0.93 -7.53 -45.85
N PHE A 93 1.86 -6.58 -45.77
CA PHE A 93 3.30 -6.87 -45.87
C PHE A 93 3.86 -7.53 -44.60
N HIS A 94 3.34 -7.19 -43.43
CA HIS A 94 3.77 -7.80 -42.16
C HIS A 94 3.51 -9.32 -42.11
N ARG A 95 2.44 -9.78 -42.79
CA ARG A 95 2.05 -11.20 -42.91
C ARG A 95 2.87 -11.98 -43.94
N LEU A 96 3.63 -11.30 -44.79
CA LEU A 96 4.44 -11.92 -45.84
C LEU A 96 5.91 -12.03 -45.40
N ASN A 97 6.64 -13.01 -45.93
CA ASN A 97 7.99 -13.38 -45.50
C ASN A 97 9.03 -13.42 -46.65
N THR A 98 8.75 -12.82 -47.81
CA THR A 98 9.77 -12.77 -48.88
C THR A 98 10.75 -11.61 -48.67
N PRO A 99 12.01 -11.70 -49.15
CA PRO A 99 12.95 -10.59 -49.11
C PRO A 99 12.43 -9.29 -49.77
N GLU A 100 11.71 -9.41 -50.89
CA GLU A 100 11.01 -8.29 -51.53
C GLU A 100 9.94 -7.66 -50.62
N ASP A 101 9.18 -8.48 -49.86
CA ASP A 101 8.17 -7.98 -48.93
C ASP A 101 8.82 -7.26 -47.75
N VAL A 102 9.96 -7.73 -47.23
CA VAL A 102 10.72 -7.02 -46.19
C VAL A 102 11.19 -5.64 -46.68
N LYS A 103 11.61 -5.55 -47.96
CA LYS A 103 11.98 -4.25 -48.57
C LYS A 103 10.76 -3.32 -48.70
N ARG A 104 9.62 -3.85 -49.14
CA ARG A 104 8.35 -3.10 -49.25
C ARG A 104 7.73 -2.75 -47.89
N LEU A 105 7.97 -3.56 -46.87
CA LEU A 105 7.52 -3.33 -45.51
C LEU A 105 8.18 -2.09 -44.93
N LYS A 106 9.49 -1.90 -45.14
CA LYS A 106 10.21 -0.68 -44.74
C LYS A 106 9.57 0.58 -45.32
N ASP A 107 9.16 0.51 -46.57
CA ASP A 107 8.52 1.59 -47.31
C ASP A 107 7.08 1.89 -46.83
N ALA A 108 6.39 0.90 -46.28
CA ALA A 108 5.02 0.98 -45.78
C ALA A 108 4.95 1.07 -44.25
N MET A 109 6.10 1.17 -43.58
CA MET A 109 6.20 1.07 -42.13
C MET A 109 5.69 2.35 -41.48
N PRO A 110 4.57 2.30 -40.75
CA PRO A 110 3.97 3.51 -40.23
C PRO A 110 4.85 4.09 -39.11
N VAL A 111 4.67 5.37 -38.78
CA VAL A 111 5.43 6.03 -37.70
C VAL A 111 4.53 6.18 -36.48
N GLY A 112 5.02 5.71 -35.34
CA GLY A 112 4.39 5.92 -34.04
C GLY A 112 4.89 7.18 -33.35
N CYS A 113 4.11 7.66 -32.40
CA CYS A 113 4.54 8.64 -31.41
C CYS A 113 4.26 8.10 -30.01
N CYS A 114 5.26 8.17 -29.15
CA CYS A 114 5.25 7.73 -27.77
C CYS A 114 5.43 8.95 -26.87
N VAL A 115 4.58 9.12 -25.86
CA VAL A 115 4.59 10.28 -24.97
C VAL A 115 4.79 9.83 -23.53
N ILE A 116 5.81 10.39 -22.88
CA ILE A 116 5.99 10.28 -21.43
C ILE A 116 5.60 11.60 -20.78
N LEU A 117 4.54 11.58 -20.00
CA LEU A 117 4.03 12.67 -19.19
C LEU A 117 4.72 12.71 -17.84
N LEU A 118 5.31 13.86 -17.54
CA LEU A 118 5.97 14.18 -16.29
C LEU A 118 5.13 15.17 -15.50
N THR A 119 4.87 14.87 -14.23
CA THR A 119 4.14 15.74 -13.30
C THR A 119 4.92 17.02 -13.00
N LYS A 120 4.27 17.93 -12.25
CA LYS A 120 5.01 18.99 -11.56
C LYS A 120 6.12 18.40 -10.70
N LYS A 121 7.20 19.17 -10.54
CA LYS A 121 8.24 18.84 -9.57
C LYS A 121 7.60 18.80 -8.18
N ASP A 122 7.91 17.76 -7.42
CA ASP A 122 7.55 17.71 -6.01
C ASP A 122 8.40 18.68 -5.19
N ARG A 123 8.22 18.67 -3.87
CA ARG A 123 8.97 19.55 -2.96
C ARG A 123 10.48 19.28 -2.93
N TYR A 124 10.96 18.18 -3.52
CA TYR A 124 12.38 17.83 -3.65
C TYR A 124 12.91 18.17 -5.04
N GLY A 125 12.09 18.76 -5.91
CA GLY A 125 12.47 19.06 -7.28
C GLY A 125 12.37 17.86 -8.22
N ILE A 126 11.81 16.73 -7.78
CA ILE A 126 11.74 15.48 -8.55
C ILE A 126 10.40 15.41 -9.28
N ARG A 127 10.43 15.07 -10.58
CA ARG A 127 9.21 14.80 -11.36
C ARG A 127 8.83 13.33 -11.26
N THR A 128 7.54 13.05 -11.35
CA THR A 128 7.02 11.68 -11.50
C THR A 128 6.70 11.45 -12.97
N MET A 129 7.22 10.38 -13.58
CA MET A 129 6.74 9.89 -14.87
C MET A 129 5.49 9.05 -14.67
N VAL A 130 4.48 9.28 -15.51
CA VAL A 130 3.26 8.48 -15.53
C VAL A 130 3.45 7.35 -16.54
N ILE A 131 3.37 6.11 -16.11
CA ILE A 131 3.42 4.93 -17.00
C ILE A 131 2.07 4.22 -16.99
N GLN A 132 1.78 3.45 -18.03
CA GLN A 132 0.57 2.64 -18.14
C GLN A 132 0.87 1.16 -17.86
N ASN A 133 -0.01 0.50 -17.11
CA ASN A 133 -0.14 -0.96 -17.08
C ASN A 133 -1.14 -1.36 -18.17
N ARG A 134 -0.63 -1.97 -19.25
CA ARG A 134 -1.43 -2.24 -20.45
C ARG A 134 -2.54 -3.28 -20.18
N GLU A 135 -3.76 -2.97 -20.62
CA GLU A 135 -4.93 -3.82 -20.39
C GLU A 135 -4.90 -5.13 -21.20
N SER A 136 -5.72 -6.10 -20.77
CA SER A 136 -5.80 -7.48 -21.31
C SER A 136 -6.30 -7.60 -22.76
N GLN A 137 -6.67 -6.51 -23.42
CA GLN A 137 -7.10 -6.51 -24.82
C GLN A 137 -6.05 -5.96 -25.79
N SER A 138 -4.87 -5.56 -25.28
CA SER A 138 -3.79 -5.04 -26.10
C SER A 138 -2.77 -6.11 -26.49
N GLU A 139 -2.06 -5.91 -27.60
CA GLU A 139 -0.74 -6.52 -27.78
C GLU A 139 0.14 -6.04 -26.61
N TYR A 140 0.94 -6.92 -25.99
CA TYR A 140 1.72 -6.65 -24.77
C TYR A 140 0.89 -6.45 -23.48
N GLN A 141 -0.01 -7.39 -23.18
CA GLN A 141 -0.86 -7.35 -21.99
C GLN A 141 -0.05 -7.34 -20.69
N PHE A 142 -0.47 -6.50 -19.74
CA PHE A 142 0.08 -6.40 -18.39
C PHE A 142 1.59 -6.06 -18.32
N THR A 143 2.09 -5.35 -19.33
CA THR A 143 3.45 -4.82 -19.40
C THR A 143 3.47 -3.31 -19.21
N ALA A 144 4.66 -2.74 -18.98
CA ALA A 144 4.85 -1.28 -18.92
C ALA A 144 4.65 -0.63 -20.29
N GLY A 145 3.81 0.39 -20.33
CA GLY A 145 3.64 1.30 -21.45
C GLY A 145 3.97 2.74 -21.06
N ALA A 146 4.32 3.56 -22.04
CA ALA A 146 4.39 5.00 -21.91
C ALA A 146 3.03 5.60 -21.54
N SER A 147 3.00 6.88 -21.18
CA SER A 147 1.79 7.56 -20.73
C SER A 147 0.72 7.59 -21.82
N ALA A 148 1.10 7.85 -23.07
CA ALA A 148 0.16 7.86 -24.18
C ALA A 148 0.90 7.58 -25.50
N GLY A 149 0.18 7.14 -26.53
CA GLY A 149 0.84 6.98 -27.83
C GLY A 149 0.03 6.26 -28.89
N GLY A 150 0.70 5.98 -30.00
CA GLY A 150 0.15 5.18 -31.08
C GLY A 150 0.64 5.62 -32.45
N ILE A 151 0.07 5.00 -33.48
CA ILE A 151 0.46 5.25 -34.86
C ILE A 151 -0.14 6.57 -35.34
N MET A 152 0.71 7.45 -35.87
CA MET A 152 0.32 8.79 -36.32
C MET A 152 -0.53 8.74 -37.60
N ARG A 153 -1.67 9.42 -37.56
CA ARG A 153 -2.55 9.59 -38.72
C ARG A 153 -2.06 10.75 -39.59
N SER A 154 -2.16 10.58 -40.91
CA SER A 154 -1.90 11.64 -41.87
C SER A 154 -2.85 12.82 -41.65
N ARG A 155 -2.34 14.04 -41.72
CA ARG A 155 -3.16 15.27 -41.67
C ARG A 155 -2.94 16.10 -42.91
N TYR A 156 -3.97 16.84 -43.32
CA TYR A 156 -3.92 17.68 -44.49
C TYR A 156 -4.30 19.12 -44.15
N ASP A 157 -3.56 20.06 -44.72
CA ASP A 157 -3.91 21.47 -44.75
C ASP A 157 -4.08 21.90 -46.22
N ASN A 158 -5.25 22.44 -46.56
CA ASN A 158 -5.63 22.79 -47.94
C ASN A 158 -5.37 21.67 -48.97
N GLY A 159 -5.64 20.42 -48.59
CA GLY A 159 -5.45 19.22 -49.45
C GLY A 159 -4.01 18.73 -49.58
N LYS A 160 -3.04 19.38 -48.93
CA LYS A 160 -1.63 18.95 -48.89
C LYS A 160 -1.30 18.24 -47.59
N LEU A 161 -0.54 17.16 -47.66
CA LEU A 161 -0.07 16.43 -46.47
C LEU A 161 0.75 17.40 -45.61
N MET A 162 0.36 17.54 -44.34
CA MET A 162 1.07 18.37 -43.37
C MET A 162 2.44 17.78 -43.08
N ASN A 163 3.38 18.66 -42.78
CA ASN A 163 4.69 18.25 -42.29
C ASN A 163 4.54 17.47 -40.97
N ILE A 164 5.17 16.31 -40.87
CA ILE A 164 5.06 15.48 -39.66
C ILE A 164 5.60 16.22 -38.42
N ARG A 165 6.52 17.18 -38.57
CA ARG A 165 6.99 18.10 -37.50
C ARG A 165 5.81 18.78 -36.81
N ASP A 166 4.91 19.34 -37.62
CA ASP A 166 3.77 20.11 -37.14
C ASP A 166 2.67 19.19 -36.60
N VAL A 167 2.63 17.94 -37.09
CA VAL A 167 1.66 16.94 -36.65
C VAL A 167 2.05 16.29 -35.32
N ILE A 168 3.35 16.07 -35.03
CA ILE A 168 3.82 15.47 -33.77
C ILE A 168 3.21 16.15 -32.53
N PRO A 169 3.34 17.48 -32.32
CA PRO A 169 2.79 18.12 -31.13
C PRO A 169 1.26 18.04 -31.10
N ILE A 170 0.58 18.11 -32.25
CA ILE A 170 -0.88 17.97 -32.31
C ILE A 170 -1.29 16.56 -31.87
N PHE A 171 -0.66 15.54 -32.45
CA PHE A 171 -0.93 14.14 -32.13
C PHE A 171 -0.61 13.83 -30.66
N ALA A 172 0.55 14.27 -30.15
CA ALA A 172 0.95 14.06 -28.77
C ALA A 172 -0.05 14.68 -27.78
N ARG A 173 -0.51 15.92 -28.03
CA ARG A 173 -1.56 16.56 -27.19
C ARG A 173 -2.86 15.76 -27.21
N GLU A 174 -3.32 15.34 -28.38
CA GLU A 174 -4.54 14.53 -28.50
C GLU A 174 -4.43 13.19 -27.76
N ARG A 175 -3.27 12.53 -27.82
CA ARG A 175 -3.04 11.26 -27.11
C ARG A 175 -3.01 11.45 -25.60
N VAL A 176 -2.27 12.44 -25.10
CA VAL A 176 -2.24 12.74 -23.65
C VAL A 176 -3.64 13.10 -23.17
N GLU A 177 -4.38 13.90 -23.93
CA GLU A 177 -5.74 14.28 -23.54
C GLU A 177 -6.71 13.08 -23.54
N ALA A 178 -6.58 12.18 -24.53
CA ALA A 178 -7.43 10.99 -24.63
C ALA A 178 -7.11 9.93 -23.56
N GLU A 179 -5.83 9.70 -23.27
CA GLU A 179 -5.37 8.58 -22.44
C GLU A 179 -5.09 8.99 -21.00
N MET A 180 -4.66 10.23 -20.74
CA MET A 180 -4.35 10.75 -19.40
C MET A 180 -5.39 11.74 -18.88
N GLY A 181 -6.29 12.24 -19.73
CA GLY A 181 -7.32 13.21 -19.35
C GLY A 181 -6.81 14.66 -19.15
N VAL A 182 -5.52 14.90 -19.33
CA VAL A 182 -4.89 16.23 -19.17
C VAL A 182 -5.11 17.06 -20.42
N THR A 183 -5.64 18.28 -20.26
CA THR A 183 -5.98 19.10 -21.42
C THR A 183 -4.74 19.65 -22.12
N SER A 184 -4.86 19.87 -23.41
CA SER A 184 -3.76 20.36 -24.26
C SER A 184 -3.08 21.63 -23.74
N ASN A 185 -3.78 22.56 -23.09
CA ASN A 185 -3.19 23.78 -22.51
C ASN A 185 -2.45 23.56 -21.17
N GLN A 186 -2.54 22.38 -20.57
CA GLN A 186 -1.87 22.04 -19.30
C GLN A 186 -0.54 21.31 -19.51
N ILE A 187 -0.09 21.15 -20.76
CA ILE A 187 1.14 20.43 -21.10
C ILE A 187 2.09 21.23 -21.99
N THR A 188 3.38 21.13 -21.69
CA THR A 188 4.48 21.54 -22.57
C THR A 188 5.07 20.29 -23.21
N LEU A 189 5.39 20.35 -24.50
CA LEU A 189 5.89 19.21 -25.27
C LEU A 189 7.28 19.47 -25.81
N GLU A 190 8.09 18.41 -25.83
CA GLU A 190 9.43 18.41 -26.40
C GLU A 190 9.72 17.05 -27.03
N THR A 191 10.13 17.01 -28.30
CA THR A 191 10.57 15.78 -28.94
C THR A 191 12.03 15.51 -28.56
N ILE A 192 12.28 14.40 -27.87
CA ILE A 192 13.58 14.15 -27.22
C ILE A 192 14.39 13.03 -27.88
N ALA A 193 13.72 12.10 -28.58
CA ALA A 193 14.40 10.99 -29.22
C ALA A 193 13.58 10.39 -30.36
N TYR A 194 14.23 9.54 -31.14
CA TYR A 194 13.61 8.66 -32.09
C TYR A 194 14.15 7.23 -31.90
N ALA A 195 13.25 6.26 -31.87
CA ALA A 195 13.57 4.86 -31.71
C ALA A 195 13.26 4.07 -32.97
N THR A 196 14.23 3.29 -33.42
CA THR A 196 14.04 2.22 -34.40
C THR A 196 14.25 0.90 -33.72
N GLU A 197 13.37 -0.05 -33.97
CA GLU A 197 13.66 -1.42 -33.62
C GLU A 197 14.70 -2.03 -34.57
N THR A 198 15.46 -2.97 -34.04
CA THR A 198 16.50 -3.71 -34.78
C THR A 198 15.91 -4.84 -35.62
N GLU A 199 14.68 -5.24 -35.35
CA GLU A 199 13.96 -6.29 -36.05
C GLU A 199 13.19 -5.74 -37.27
N PRO A 200 13.15 -6.46 -38.41
CA PRO A 200 12.68 -5.94 -39.69
C PRO A 200 11.16 -5.71 -39.82
N LYS A 201 10.38 -5.95 -38.75
CA LYS A 201 8.90 -5.96 -38.80
C LYS A 201 8.21 -4.93 -37.92
N THR A 202 8.96 -4.09 -37.22
CA THR A 202 8.39 -3.23 -36.18
C THR A 202 8.59 -1.76 -36.49
N HIS A 203 7.55 -0.97 -36.23
CA HIS A 203 7.51 0.44 -36.62
C HIS A 203 8.48 1.29 -35.81
N GLY A 204 8.90 2.40 -36.41
CA GLY A 204 9.69 3.40 -35.71
C GLY A 204 8.81 4.32 -34.86
N GLU A 205 9.33 4.80 -33.74
CA GLU A 205 8.60 5.69 -32.83
C GLU A 205 9.34 6.98 -32.52
N ILE A 206 8.62 8.10 -32.64
CA ILE A 206 9.04 9.41 -32.16
C ILE A 206 8.73 9.51 -30.68
N ILE A 207 9.72 9.83 -29.86
CA ILE A 207 9.58 9.92 -28.41
C ILE A 207 9.46 11.39 -28.01
N THR A 208 8.35 11.70 -27.35
CA THR A 208 8.02 13.05 -26.89
C THR A 208 7.91 13.07 -25.37
N ARG A 209 8.58 14.02 -24.74
CA ARG A 209 8.42 14.38 -23.34
C ARG A 209 7.29 15.39 -23.22
N ALA A 210 6.31 15.09 -22.37
CA ALA A 210 5.28 16.03 -21.96
C ALA A 210 5.51 16.42 -20.50
N THR A 211 5.42 17.70 -20.16
CA THR A 211 5.49 18.18 -18.77
C THR A 211 4.21 18.92 -18.42
N THR A 212 3.70 18.71 -17.20
CA THR A 212 2.50 19.39 -16.68
C THR A 212 2.76 19.98 -15.29
N GLU A 213 1.92 20.92 -14.88
CA GLU A 213 1.91 21.47 -13.52
C GLU A 213 0.98 20.68 -12.56
N LEU A 214 0.42 19.58 -13.04
CA LEU A 214 -0.41 18.66 -12.25
C LEU A 214 0.43 17.60 -11.53
N THR A 215 -0.02 17.18 -10.36
CA THR A 215 0.40 15.96 -9.65
C THR A 215 -0.20 14.73 -10.31
N LEU A 216 0.32 13.55 -9.96
CA LEU A 216 -0.24 12.27 -10.40
C LEU A 216 -1.72 12.13 -10.03
N GLU A 217 -2.12 12.59 -8.84
CA GLU A 217 -3.50 12.45 -8.37
C GLU A 217 -4.45 13.42 -9.09
N GLU A 218 -4.00 14.64 -9.37
CA GLU A 218 -4.74 15.57 -10.23
C GLU A 218 -4.91 15.02 -11.66
N ILE A 219 -3.91 14.31 -12.20
CA ILE A 219 -4.01 13.63 -13.51
C ILE A 219 -5.03 12.50 -13.47
N LYS A 220 -4.98 11.65 -12.44
CA LYS A 220 -5.93 10.54 -12.23
C LYS A 220 -7.36 11.05 -12.05
N GLU A 221 -7.54 12.16 -11.35
CA GLU A 221 -8.83 12.84 -11.20
C GLU A 221 -9.33 13.37 -12.55
N ALA A 222 -8.48 14.07 -13.31
CA ALA A 222 -8.81 14.58 -14.64
C ALA A 222 -9.24 13.45 -15.59
N PHE A 223 -8.52 12.32 -15.59
CA PHE A 223 -8.91 11.13 -16.33
C PHE A 223 -10.29 10.59 -15.91
N THR A 224 -10.54 10.52 -14.60
CA THR A 224 -11.80 10.01 -14.05
C THR A 224 -12.97 10.91 -14.45
N LEU A 225 -12.80 12.22 -14.32
CA LEU A 225 -13.81 13.22 -14.70
C LEU A 225 -14.14 13.14 -16.20
N ARG A 226 -13.13 12.94 -17.04
CA ARG A 226 -13.30 12.88 -18.50
C ARG A 226 -13.94 11.58 -18.97
N THR A 227 -13.49 10.45 -18.45
CA THR A 227 -13.83 9.12 -18.99
C THR A 227 -14.93 8.40 -18.20
N GLY A 228 -15.20 8.85 -16.97
CA GLY A 228 -16.04 8.12 -16.01
C GLY A 228 -15.41 6.82 -15.49
N LYS A 229 -14.17 6.52 -15.88
CA LYS A 229 -13.46 5.28 -15.52
C LYS A 229 -12.40 5.56 -14.46
N ARG A 230 -12.15 4.56 -13.60
CA ARG A 230 -11.02 4.62 -12.66
C ARG A 230 -9.69 4.43 -13.40
N PRO A 231 -8.65 5.23 -13.12
CA PRO A 231 -7.35 5.17 -13.79
C PRO A 231 -6.47 4.04 -13.24
N ARG A 232 -6.99 2.80 -13.22
CA ARG A 232 -6.30 1.64 -12.61
C ARG A 232 -5.01 1.26 -13.34
N HIS A 233 -4.84 1.71 -14.58
CA HIS A 233 -3.65 1.47 -15.39
C HIS A 233 -2.56 2.52 -15.15
N MET A 234 -2.82 3.65 -14.49
CA MET A 234 -1.83 4.72 -14.35
C MET A 234 -0.95 4.51 -13.11
N ILE A 235 0.35 4.37 -13.32
CA ILE A 235 1.36 4.20 -12.28
C ILE A 235 2.32 5.39 -12.33
N GLY A 236 2.63 5.99 -11.18
CA GLY A 236 3.63 7.06 -11.10
C GLY A 236 4.95 6.53 -10.56
N LEU A 237 6.04 6.79 -11.27
CA LEU A 237 7.40 6.47 -10.83
C LEU A 237 8.26 7.74 -10.79
N PRO A 238 9.07 7.98 -9.75
CA PRO A 238 10.01 9.10 -9.75
C PRO A 238 11.00 8.98 -10.91
N VAL A 239 11.25 10.07 -11.63
CA VAL A 239 12.30 10.11 -12.65
C VAL A 239 13.64 10.28 -11.97
N ARG A 240 14.20 9.16 -11.50
CA ARG A 240 15.57 9.10 -10.98
C ARG A 240 16.36 8.04 -11.72
N LYS A 241 17.67 8.24 -11.80
CA LYS A 241 18.63 7.34 -12.45
C LYS A 241 18.49 5.88 -12.01
N ASP A 242 18.39 5.65 -10.70
CA ASP A 242 18.24 4.32 -10.09
C ASP A 242 16.89 3.65 -10.39
N ILE A 243 15.81 4.45 -10.38
CA ILE A 243 14.46 3.98 -10.66
C ILE A 243 14.32 3.60 -12.13
N VAL A 244 14.80 4.45 -13.05
CA VAL A 244 14.78 4.16 -14.49
C VAL A 244 15.65 2.96 -14.80
N GLU A 245 16.87 2.87 -14.24
CA GLU A 245 17.74 1.70 -14.41
C GLU A 245 17.05 0.40 -13.94
N THR A 246 16.41 0.42 -12.77
CA THR A 246 15.69 -0.75 -12.25
C THR A 246 14.53 -1.13 -13.17
N LEU A 247 13.76 -0.14 -13.61
CA LEU A 247 12.64 -0.36 -14.53
C LEU A 247 13.10 -1.02 -15.84
N VAL A 248 14.19 -0.55 -16.45
CA VAL A 248 14.59 -1.00 -17.80
C VAL A 248 15.53 -2.21 -17.81
N ALA A 249 16.27 -2.43 -16.72
CA ALA A 249 17.37 -3.41 -16.71
C ALA A 249 17.30 -4.43 -15.57
N ARG A 250 16.28 -4.40 -14.70
CA ARG A 250 16.12 -5.37 -13.60
C ARG A 250 14.71 -5.92 -13.46
N LEU A 251 13.73 -5.31 -14.11
CA LEU A 251 12.35 -5.76 -14.06
C LEU A 251 12.23 -7.08 -14.82
N GLU A 252 11.75 -8.13 -14.15
CA GLU A 252 11.46 -9.44 -14.76
C GLU A 252 10.15 -9.45 -15.59
N CYS A 253 9.54 -8.29 -15.78
CA CYS A 253 8.43 -8.08 -16.70
C CYS A 253 8.96 -7.43 -17.99
N PRO A 254 8.75 -8.05 -19.17
CA PRO A 254 9.27 -7.54 -20.43
C PRO A 254 8.58 -6.24 -20.83
N ILE A 255 9.38 -5.24 -21.19
CA ILE A 255 8.90 -3.95 -21.68
C ILE A 255 8.91 -3.98 -23.22
N PRO A 256 7.88 -3.47 -23.92
CA PRO A 256 7.96 -3.36 -25.37
C PRO A 256 9.07 -2.36 -25.75
N SER A 257 9.81 -2.68 -26.80
CA SER A 257 11.00 -1.97 -27.29
C SER A 257 10.84 -0.46 -27.39
N SER A 258 9.68 0.00 -27.87
CA SER A 258 9.42 1.43 -28.02
C SER A 258 9.15 2.16 -26.70
N HIS A 259 8.51 1.50 -25.74
CA HIS A 259 8.31 2.03 -24.38
C HIS A 259 9.61 1.98 -23.57
N LEU A 260 10.39 0.91 -23.73
CA LEU A 260 11.75 0.82 -23.21
C LEU A 260 12.58 2.01 -23.67
N ALA A 261 12.54 2.33 -24.97
CA ALA A 261 13.23 3.49 -25.50
C ALA A 261 12.73 4.82 -24.92
N ALA A 262 11.43 4.96 -24.71
CA ALA A 262 10.85 6.15 -24.10
C ALA A 262 11.33 6.35 -22.65
N PHE A 263 11.39 5.29 -21.85
CA PHE A 263 11.89 5.36 -20.46
C PHE A 263 13.37 5.71 -20.40
N ILE A 264 14.20 5.10 -21.25
CA ILE A 264 15.63 5.42 -21.32
C ILE A 264 15.83 6.87 -21.80
N ALA A 265 15.08 7.32 -22.81
CA ALA A 265 15.14 8.69 -23.31
C ALA A 265 14.82 9.73 -22.22
N VAL A 266 13.77 9.50 -21.43
CA VAL A 266 13.42 10.38 -20.31
C VAL A 266 14.46 10.35 -19.20
N GLY A 267 14.97 9.17 -18.84
CA GLY A 267 16.05 9.07 -17.86
C GLY A 267 17.34 9.76 -18.32
N TYR A 268 17.67 9.68 -19.61
CA TYR A 268 18.83 10.34 -20.19
C TYR A 268 18.70 11.85 -20.08
N MET A 269 17.53 12.40 -20.44
CA MET A 269 17.25 13.83 -20.29
C MET A 269 17.37 14.27 -18.83
N GLN A 270 16.86 13.47 -17.88
CA GLN A 270 16.98 13.79 -16.46
C GLN A 270 18.44 13.79 -15.98
N VAL A 271 19.22 12.77 -16.31
CA VAL A 271 20.66 12.71 -15.94
C VAL A 271 21.43 13.84 -16.62
N MET A 272 21.07 14.20 -17.86
CA MET A 272 21.69 15.32 -18.57
C MET A 272 21.39 16.66 -17.87
N GLU A 273 20.15 16.88 -17.42
CA GLU A 273 19.74 18.06 -16.67
C GLU A 273 20.42 18.14 -15.29
N ASP A 274 20.59 17.00 -14.61
CA ASP A 274 21.10 16.94 -13.23
C ASP A 274 22.64 16.87 -13.14
N GLU A 275 23.26 16.04 -13.98
CA GLU A 275 24.69 15.67 -13.90
C GLU A 275 25.49 16.12 -15.15
N GLY A 276 24.82 16.59 -16.20
CA GLY A 276 25.44 17.02 -17.46
C GLY A 276 25.53 15.93 -18.53
N VAL A 277 25.86 16.36 -19.76
CA VAL A 277 25.84 15.53 -20.97
C VAL A 277 26.78 14.31 -20.88
N ASP A 278 27.99 14.47 -20.37
CA ASP A 278 28.97 13.38 -20.29
C ASP A 278 28.53 12.28 -19.32
N ALA A 279 27.89 12.66 -18.20
CA ALA A 279 27.32 11.74 -17.24
C ALA A 279 26.14 10.96 -17.84
N ALA A 280 25.28 11.65 -18.60
CA ALA A 280 24.16 11.03 -19.30
C ALA A 280 24.63 10.02 -20.36
N ILE A 281 25.65 10.37 -21.16
CA ILE A 281 26.26 9.46 -22.14
C ILE A 281 26.86 8.23 -21.44
N THR A 282 27.60 8.43 -20.35
CA THR A 282 28.20 7.34 -19.58
C THR A 282 27.14 6.41 -18.99
N TRP A 283 26.08 6.98 -18.43
CA TRP A 283 24.97 6.24 -17.87
C TRP A 283 24.26 5.39 -18.94
N VAL A 284 23.93 5.97 -20.09
CA VAL A 284 23.29 5.25 -21.19
C VAL A 284 24.16 4.12 -21.74
N LYS A 285 25.47 4.34 -21.93
CA LYS A 285 26.41 3.27 -22.33
C LYS A 285 26.45 2.14 -21.31
N SER A 286 26.37 2.45 -20.01
CA SER A 286 26.34 1.43 -18.96
C SER A 286 25.02 0.63 -18.93
N LEU A 287 23.93 1.18 -19.47
CA LEU A 287 22.64 0.50 -19.52
C LEU A 287 22.55 -0.53 -20.66
N GLU A 288 23.29 -0.34 -21.77
CA GLU A 288 23.19 -1.22 -22.95
C GLU A 288 23.40 -2.69 -22.56
N GLU A 289 24.49 -2.98 -21.85
CA GLU A 289 24.82 -4.33 -21.40
C GLU A 289 23.81 -4.85 -20.36
N LYS A 290 23.38 -4.00 -19.42
CA LYS A 290 22.43 -4.41 -18.37
C LYS A 290 21.06 -4.76 -18.94
N VAL A 291 20.58 -4.00 -19.92
CA VAL A 291 19.32 -4.26 -20.62
C VAL A 291 19.43 -5.59 -21.38
N GLU A 292 20.52 -5.82 -22.12
CA GLU A 292 20.74 -7.10 -22.82
C GLU A 292 20.75 -8.30 -21.87
N GLN A 293 21.46 -8.17 -20.75
CA GLN A 293 21.49 -9.20 -19.71
C GLN A 293 20.09 -9.47 -19.14
N ASN A 294 19.28 -8.44 -18.93
CA ASN A 294 17.91 -8.59 -18.45
C ASN A 294 17.02 -9.35 -19.44
N TYR A 295 17.06 -9.00 -20.73
CA TYR A 295 16.26 -9.72 -21.73
C TYR A 295 16.73 -11.16 -21.92
N ALA A 296 18.03 -11.42 -21.88
CA ALA A 296 18.56 -12.78 -21.89
C ALA A 296 18.10 -13.59 -20.65
N HIS A 297 18.01 -12.93 -19.50
CA HIS A 297 17.48 -13.53 -18.28
C HIS A 297 15.98 -13.83 -18.39
N ILE A 298 15.17 -12.88 -18.89
CA ILE A 298 13.74 -13.08 -19.14
C ILE A 298 13.52 -14.26 -20.10
N ASP A 299 14.25 -14.33 -21.21
CA ASP A 299 14.17 -15.44 -22.17
C ASP A 299 14.52 -16.78 -21.50
N SER A 300 15.52 -16.79 -20.61
CA SER A 300 15.85 -17.98 -19.81
C SER A 300 14.71 -18.37 -18.87
N LEU A 301 14.06 -17.42 -18.19
CA LEU A 301 12.92 -17.69 -17.32
C LEU A 301 11.75 -18.29 -18.10
N VAL A 302 11.43 -17.75 -19.29
CA VAL A 302 10.38 -18.30 -20.16
C VAL A 302 10.71 -19.74 -20.56
N ALA A 303 11.96 -20.00 -20.96
CA ALA A 303 12.41 -21.32 -21.37
C ALA A 303 12.36 -22.36 -20.22
N THR A 304 12.64 -21.92 -18.98
CA THR A 304 12.60 -22.78 -17.79
C THR A 304 11.17 -23.01 -17.29
N ASN A 305 10.35 -21.96 -17.24
CA ASN A 305 9.03 -21.99 -16.60
C ASN A 305 7.92 -22.53 -17.52
N THR A 306 8.14 -22.57 -18.83
CA THR A 306 7.13 -22.99 -19.82
C THR A 306 7.68 -23.98 -20.85
N PRO A 307 7.95 -25.25 -20.45
CA PRO A 307 8.48 -26.26 -21.36
C PRO A 307 7.56 -26.47 -22.58
N GLY A 308 8.04 -26.13 -23.79
CA GLY A 308 7.33 -26.33 -25.05
C GLY A 308 6.64 -25.09 -25.65
N VAL A 309 6.66 -23.93 -24.99
CA VAL A 309 6.00 -22.69 -25.48
C VAL A 309 6.94 -21.77 -26.28
N GLY A 310 8.24 -22.07 -26.31
CA GLY A 310 9.28 -21.30 -26.96
C GLY A 310 10.54 -21.23 -26.09
N LYS A 311 11.65 -20.70 -26.63
CA LYS A 311 12.87 -20.39 -25.86
C LYS A 311 13.02 -18.89 -25.55
N GLN A 312 12.07 -18.08 -25.99
CA GLN A 312 12.11 -16.61 -25.93
C GLN A 312 10.72 -16.09 -25.59
N TYR A 313 10.68 -14.90 -25.00
CA TYR A 313 9.43 -14.20 -24.72
C TYR A 313 8.64 -13.89 -26.00
N ASP A 314 7.34 -14.24 -25.98
CA ASP A 314 6.36 -13.99 -27.03
C ASP A 314 5.47 -12.80 -26.64
N PRO A 315 5.55 -11.64 -27.33
CA PRO A 315 4.78 -10.45 -27.00
C PRO A 315 3.26 -10.58 -27.26
N GLU A 316 2.83 -11.59 -28.03
CA GLU A 316 1.41 -11.87 -28.25
C GLU A 316 0.76 -12.58 -27.05
N LYS A 317 1.56 -13.08 -26.10
CA LYS A 317 1.11 -13.75 -24.88
C LYS A 317 1.38 -12.88 -23.65
N SER A 318 0.48 -12.93 -22.67
CA SER A 318 0.71 -12.26 -21.38
C SER A 318 1.98 -12.79 -20.68
N PRO A 319 2.72 -11.97 -19.90
CA PRO A 319 3.87 -12.42 -19.12
C PRO A 319 3.56 -13.63 -18.23
N ARG A 320 2.41 -13.59 -17.53
CA ARG A 320 1.95 -14.68 -16.65
C ARG A 320 1.79 -16.01 -17.38
N ALA A 321 1.29 -15.99 -18.62
CA ALA A 321 1.12 -17.20 -19.43
C ALA A 321 2.47 -17.83 -19.85
N GLN A 322 3.57 -17.12 -19.65
CA GLN A 322 4.93 -17.52 -19.98
C GLN A 322 5.81 -17.65 -18.73
N GLY A 323 5.19 -17.73 -17.54
CA GLY A 323 5.89 -17.91 -16.27
C GLY A 323 6.65 -16.67 -15.79
N LEU A 324 6.26 -15.47 -16.23
CA LEU A 324 6.84 -14.19 -15.82
C LEU A 324 5.84 -13.38 -14.96
N PRO A 325 6.31 -12.51 -14.05
CA PRO A 325 5.43 -11.59 -13.33
C PRO A 325 4.76 -10.57 -14.28
N ASP A 326 3.56 -10.11 -13.93
CA ASP A 326 3.00 -8.91 -14.56
C ASP A 326 3.68 -7.64 -14.05
N LEU A 327 3.38 -6.50 -14.69
CA LEU A 327 4.00 -5.22 -14.32
C LEU A 327 3.82 -4.88 -12.84
N ASN A 328 2.62 -5.05 -12.27
CA ASN A 328 2.38 -4.66 -10.89
C ASN A 328 3.21 -5.52 -9.93
N GLN A 329 3.21 -6.84 -10.15
CA GLN A 329 3.99 -7.77 -9.34
C GLN A 329 5.48 -7.49 -9.50
N ALA A 330 5.97 -7.30 -10.72
CA ALA A 330 7.38 -7.03 -10.96
C ALA A 330 7.84 -5.70 -10.35
N LEU A 331 6.99 -4.66 -10.34
CA LEU A 331 7.29 -3.40 -9.66
C LEU A 331 7.29 -3.56 -8.13
N ILE A 332 6.42 -4.43 -7.57
CA ILE A 332 6.42 -4.76 -6.14
C ILE A 332 7.71 -5.51 -5.77
N ASP A 333 8.06 -6.55 -6.53
CA ASP A 333 9.26 -7.35 -6.30
C ASP A 333 10.54 -6.51 -6.41
N ALA A 334 10.53 -5.51 -7.30
CA ALA A 334 11.62 -4.54 -7.47
C ALA A 334 11.60 -3.38 -6.45
N ASN A 335 10.67 -3.36 -5.48
CA ASN A 335 10.45 -2.25 -4.54
C ASN A 335 10.21 -0.89 -5.20
N LEU A 336 9.70 -0.87 -6.43
CA LEU A 336 9.34 0.33 -7.19
C LEU A 336 7.88 0.75 -6.98
N LEU A 337 7.03 -0.21 -6.60
CA LEU A 337 5.63 0.02 -6.25
C LEU A 337 5.39 -0.59 -4.87
N VAL A 338 4.94 0.23 -3.92
CA VAL A 338 4.34 -0.31 -2.70
C VAL A 338 2.95 -0.82 -3.10
N PRO A 339 2.55 -2.06 -2.75
CA PRO A 339 1.24 -2.60 -3.11
C PRO A 339 0.13 -1.58 -2.87
N VAL A 340 -0.56 -1.18 -3.94
CA VAL A 340 -1.55 -0.09 -3.92
C VAL A 340 -2.83 -0.58 -3.26
N PHE A 341 -2.90 -0.44 -1.95
CA PHE A 341 -4.16 -0.30 -1.24
C PHE A 341 -4.23 1.14 -0.72
N SER A 342 -4.84 2.01 -1.54
CA SER A 342 -5.13 3.43 -1.29
C SER A 342 -3.97 4.29 -0.74
N THR A 343 -3.12 4.78 -1.65
CA THR A 343 -2.20 5.90 -1.41
C THR A 343 -2.96 7.23 -1.28
N GLN A 344 -3.47 7.52 -0.09
CA GLN A 344 -3.25 8.85 0.47
C GLN A 344 -1.92 8.78 1.23
N GLU A 345 -0.94 9.56 0.75
CA GLU A 345 0.28 9.94 1.47
C GLU A 345 1.38 8.89 1.65
N ILE A 346 2.17 8.66 0.59
CA ILE A 346 3.60 8.38 0.76
C ILE A 346 4.38 9.48 0.03
N LEU A 347 4.29 10.71 0.56
CA LEU A 347 5.24 11.78 0.25
C LEU A 347 6.43 11.64 1.21
N VAL A 348 7.61 11.45 0.61
CA VAL A 348 8.99 11.46 1.13
C VAL A 348 9.10 12.01 2.56
N GLN A 349 9.76 11.26 3.44
CA GLN A 349 9.70 11.48 4.87
C GLN A 349 10.52 12.70 5.33
N LYS A 350 9.90 13.87 5.55
CA LYS A 350 10.41 14.79 6.57
C LYS A 350 9.99 14.20 7.92
N GLU A 351 10.96 13.88 8.77
CA GLU A 351 10.72 13.50 10.16
C GLU A 351 9.96 14.65 10.82
N ILE A 352 8.75 14.35 11.32
CA ILE A 352 7.95 15.31 12.09
C ILE A 352 8.30 15.20 13.58
N VAL A 353 8.71 14.00 14.01
CA VAL A 353 9.09 13.64 15.37
C VAL A 353 10.43 12.92 15.30
N SER A 354 11.38 13.32 16.12
CA SER A 354 12.68 12.64 16.16
C SER A 354 12.48 11.20 16.67
N PRO A 355 13.13 10.19 16.07
CA PRO A 355 13.09 8.81 16.57
C PRO A 355 13.42 8.70 18.07
N SER A 356 14.33 9.56 18.57
CA SER A 356 14.72 9.59 19.98
C SER A 356 13.61 10.04 20.94
N GLU A 357 12.59 10.73 20.45
CA GLU A 357 11.42 11.17 21.24
C GLU A 357 10.35 10.07 21.33
N VAL A 358 10.59 8.91 20.74
CA VAL A 358 9.63 7.81 20.66
C VAL A 358 10.22 6.59 21.34
N CYS A 359 9.42 5.94 22.20
CA CYS A 359 9.77 4.65 22.79
C CYS A 359 8.82 3.56 22.30
N ILE A 360 9.38 2.54 21.67
CA ILE A 360 8.65 1.35 21.25
C ILE A 360 8.61 0.35 22.39
N THR A 361 7.46 -0.25 22.64
CA THR A 361 7.21 -1.14 23.75
C THR A 361 6.57 -2.43 23.27
N GLY A 362 7.03 -3.54 23.84
CA GLY A 362 6.53 -4.87 23.51
C GLY A 362 6.89 -5.89 24.57
N SER A 363 6.35 -7.09 24.42
CA SER A 363 6.63 -8.23 25.28
C SER A 363 6.97 -9.45 24.43
N LEU A 364 8.02 -10.19 24.80
CA LEU A 364 8.49 -11.36 24.06
C LEU A 364 8.33 -12.64 24.89
N HIS A 365 7.60 -13.60 24.33
CA HIS A 365 7.35 -14.92 24.92
C HIS A 365 7.55 -15.99 23.84
N PHE A 366 8.77 -16.55 23.78
CA PHE A 366 9.17 -17.52 22.75
C PHE A 366 9.76 -18.79 23.39
N PRO A 367 8.95 -19.58 24.14
CA PRO A 367 9.44 -20.76 24.84
C PRO A 367 10.07 -21.80 23.90
N GLU A 368 9.60 -21.91 22.65
CA GLU A 368 10.14 -22.85 21.67
C GLU A 368 11.19 -22.23 20.72
N TYR A 369 11.85 -21.13 21.11
CA TYR A 369 12.84 -20.45 20.27
C TYR A 369 13.97 -21.37 19.78
N LEU A 370 14.42 -22.34 20.58
CA LEU A 370 15.51 -23.24 20.19
C LEU A 370 15.07 -24.39 19.25
N LYS A 371 13.77 -24.54 19.01
CA LYS A 371 13.23 -25.58 18.14
C LYS A 371 13.12 -25.06 16.71
N ASN A 372 13.93 -25.62 15.81
CA ASN A 372 13.89 -25.26 14.39
C ASN A 372 12.47 -25.42 13.83
N GLU A 373 12.08 -24.50 12.95
CA GLU A 373 10.79 -24.49 12.24
C GLU A 373 9.54 -24.33 13.13
N SER A 374 9.69 -24.04 14.43
CA SER A 374 8.55 -23.67 15.29
C SER A 374 8.01 -22.27 14.93
N SER A 375 6.73 -22.04 15.22
CA SER A 375 6.13 -20.69 15.12
C SER A 375 6.90 -19.66 15.96
N ASP A 376 7.34 -20.07 17.17
CA ASP A 376 8.11 -19.22 18.08
C ASP A 376 9.49 -18.84 17.51
N LYS A 377 10.21 -19.76 16.86
CA LYS A 377 11.49 -19.45 16.21
C LYS A 377 11.31 -18.39 15.14
N ILE A 378 10.31 -18.57 14.27
CA ILE A 378 10.03 -17.63 13.18
C ILE A 378 9.70 -16.25 13.75
N LYS A 379 8.81 -16.17 14.75
CA LYS A 379 8.43 -14.92 15.41
C LYS A 379 9.61 -14.25 16.11
N ALA A 380 10.44 -15.03 16.78
CA ALA A 380 11.63 -14.55 17.45
C ALA A 380 12.66 -13.96 16.48
N ASP A 381 12.85 -14.58 15.32
CA ASP A 381 13.74 -14.07 14.26
C ASP A 381 13.21 -12.78 13.64
N LEU A 382 11.91 -12.72 13.34
CA LEU A 382 11.26 -11.50 12.87
C LEU A 382 11.36 -10.37 13.91
N ALA A 383 11.20 -10.68 15.19
CA ALA A 383 11.35 -9.72 16.28
C ALA A 383 12.80 -9.23 16.44
N LEU A 384 13.80 -10.09 16.26
CA LEU A 384 15.22 -9.68 16.26
C LEU A 384 15.52 -8.71 15.12
N GLU A 385 15.03 -9.01 13.92
CA GLU A 385 15.17 -8.15 12.75
C GLU A 385 14.50 -6.78 12.99
N ALA A 386 13.26 -6.79 13.51
CA ALA A 386 12.52 -5.56 13.78
C ALA A 386 13.19 -4.69 14.87
N ILE A 387 13.67 -5.30 15.95
CA ILE A 387 14.40 -4.60 17.01
C ILE A 387 15.69 -3.98 16.44
N ARG A 388 16.43 -4.72 15.61
CA ARG A 388 17.65 -4.21 14.97
C ARG A 388 17.36 -2.97 14.14
N ASN A 389 16.40 -3.04 13.23
CA ASN A 389 16.04 -1.95 12.34
C ASN A 389 15.57 -0.73 13.12
N THR A 390 14.67 -0.95 14.09
CA THR A 390 14.16 0.09 14.99
C THR A 390 15.29 0.82 15.75
N LEU A 391 16.26 0.08 16.30
CA LEU A 391 17.40 0.68 16.99
C LEU A 391 18.34 1.42 16.02
N MET A 392 18.53 0.90 14.79
CA MET A 392 19.34 1.53 13.75
C MET A 392 18.76 2.85 13.24
N ASP A 393 17.43 2.97 13.29
CA ASP A 393 16.68 4.19 12.99
C ASP A 393 16.71 5.20 14.15
N GLY A 394 17.26 4.82 15.31
CA GLY A 394 17.46 5.71 16.46
C GLY A 394 16.27 5.77 17.42
N TYR A 395 15.29 4.87 17.28
CA TYR A 395 14.19 4.76 18.24
C TYR A 395 14.66 4.15 19.56
N ASN A 396 14.06 4.58 20.66
CA ASN A 396 14.21 3.88 21.93
C ASN A 396 13.25 2.69 22.00
N MET A 397 13.65 1.65 22.73
CA MET A 397 12.84 0.45 22.91
C MET A 397 12.86 -0.02 24.36
N THR A 398 11.71 -0.48 24.84
CA THR A 398 11.56 -1.16 26.12
C THR A 398 10.83 -2.48 25.92
N ILE A 399 11.51 -3.57 26.21
CA ILE A 399 11.01 -4.92 25.92
C ILE A 399 10.94 -5.73 27.21
N VAL A 400 9.76 -6.25 27.51
CA VAL A 400 9.56 -7.19 28.62
C VAL A 400 9.74 -8.62 28.11
N ILE A 401 10.69 -9.35 28.69
CA ILE A 401 11.00 -10.73 28.31
C ILE A 401 10.40 -11.68 29.35
N SER A 402 9.59 -12.62 28.86
CA SER A 402 9.02 -13.68 29.71
C SER A 402 10.12 -14.61 30.23
N PRO A 403 10.01 -15.15 31.46
CA PRO A 403 10.98 -16.11 32.00
C PRO A 403 11.05 -17.43 31.23
N ALA A 404 10.03 -17.75 30.43
CA ALA A 404 10.00 -18.95 29.59
C ALA A 404 10.82 -18.78 28.30
N THR A 405 11.15 -17.54 27.91
CA THR A 405 11.99 -17.28 26.74
C THR A 405 13.44 -17.68 27.05
N PRO A 406 14.11 -18.48 26.20
CA PRO A 406 15.47 -18.95 26.45
C PRO A 406 16.48 -17.82 26.68
N LEU A 407 17.47 -18.09 27.52
CA LEU A 407 18.51 -17.11 27.91
C LEU A 407 19.30 -16.65 26.68
N GLU A 408 19.58 -17.56 25.76
CA GLU A 408 20.32 -17.33 24.52
C GLU A 408 19.68 -16.22 23.66
N TYR A 409 18.35 -16.14 23.66
CA TYR A 409 17.63 -15.08 22.95
C TYR A 409 17.81 -13.71 23.62
N SER A 410 17.79 -13.70 24.95
CA SER A 410 18.01 -12.48 25.74
C SER A 410 19.44 -11.96 25.60
N GLU A 411 20.42 -12.86 25.58
CA GLU A 411 21.83 -12.54 25.33
C GLU A 411 22.04 -11.97 23.92
N ALA A 412 21.39 -12.56 22.90
CA ALA A 412 21.44 -12.04 21.53
C ALA A 412 20.89 -10.62 21.42
N LEU A 413 19.80 -10.30 22.13
CA LEU A 413 19.24 -8.94 22.20
C LEU A 413 20.19 -7.95 22.88
N GLN A 414 20.81 -8.34 23.98
CA GLN A 414 21.79 -7.48 24.69
C GLN A 414 23.01 -7.19 23.83
N GLN A 415 23.55 -8.23 23.19
CA GLN A 415 24.68 -8.07 22.28
C GLN A 415 24.32 -7.13 21.13
N MET A 416 23.18 -7.37 20.46
CA MET A 416 22.70 -6.52 19.36
C MET A 416 22.57 -5.05 19.77
N ALA A 417 21.99 -4.77 20.93
CA ALA A 417 21.84 -3.40 21.42
C ALA A 417 23.20 -2.72 21.68
N SER A 418 24.18 -3.47 22.17
CA SER A 418 25.53 -2.94 22.41
C SER A 418 26.28 -2.60 21.11
N GLU A 419 26.00 -3.30 20.02
CA GLU A 419 26.65 -3.10 18.72
C GLU A 419 26.08 -1.90 17.94
N ILE A 420 24.77 -1.64 18.01
CA ILE A 420 24.11 -0.62 17.19
C ILE A 420 24.37 0.81 17.70
N GLY A 421 24.29 1.03 19.01
CA GLY A 421 24.67 2.30 19.67
C GLY A 421 23.87 3.57 19.30
N LYS A 422 22.81 3.48 18.48
CA LYS A 422 21.98 4.63 18.06
C LYS A 422 20.73 4.83 18.93
N GLY A 423 19.89 3.81 19.05
CA GLY A 423 18.74 3.77 19.96
C GLY A 423 19.08 3.09 21.29
N LYS A 424 18.31 3.37 22.35
CA LYS A 424 18.46 2.68 23.65
C LYS A 424 17.50 1.50 23.75
N LEU A 425 18.02 0.31 24.02
CA LEU A 425 17.21 -0.87 24.38
C LEU A 425 17.21 -1.08 25.90
N VAL A 426 16.02 -1.12 26.50
CA VAL A 426 15.80 -1.53 27.89
C VAL A 426 15.13 -2.89 27.91
N LEU A 427 15.86 -3.90 28.37
CA LEU A 427 15.30 -5.24 28.58
C LEU A 427 14.87 -5.41 30.03
N VAL A 428 13.66 -5.91 30.21
CA VAL A 428 13.01 -6.01 31.52
C VAL A 428 12.53 -7.44 31.71
N LYS A 429 12.83 -8.05 32.85
CA LYS A 429 12.27 -9.37 33.18
C LYS A 429 10.81 -9.21 33.61
N GLU A 430 9.93 -10.02 33.03
CA GLU A 430 8.50 -9.99 33.38
C GLU A 430 8.30 -10.26 34.87
N SER A 431 7.53 -9.40 35.55
CA SER A 431 7.18 -9.55 36.97
C SER A 431 5.78 -10.16 37.20
N GLY A 432 4.96 -10.26 36.14
CA GLY A 432 3.59 -10.77 36.17
C GLY A 432 3.43 -12.08 35.40
N ARG A 433 2.18 -12.58 35.33
CA ARG A 433 1.81 -13.76 34.53
C ARG A 433 0.78 -13.43 33.42
N THR A 434 0.48 -12.16 33.21
CA THR A 434 -0.57 -11.74 32.26
C THR A 434 0.03 -10.90 31.15
N TYR A 435 -0.52 -11.09 29.95
CA TYR A 435 -0.11 -10.35 28.76
C TYR A 435 -0.24 -8.82 28.94
N SER A 436 -1.35 -8.38 29.55
CA SER A 436 -1.54 -6.97 29.91
C SER A 436 -0.56 -6.48 30.98
N GLY A 437 -0.18 -7.34 31.93
CA GLY A 437 0.83 -7.04 32.94
C GLY A 437 2.20 -6.74 32.33
N ALA A 438 2.66 -7.58 31.40
CA ALA A 438 3.91 -7.36 30.68
C ALA A 438 3.89 -6.04 29.87
N ARG A 439 2.80 -5.74 29.17
CA ARG A 439 2.70 -4.48 28.41
C ARG A 439 2.65 -3.24 29.31
N ARG A 440 2.00 -3.29 30.46
CA ARG A 440 2.03 -2.20 31.46
C ARG A 440 3.42 -1.97 32.01
N GLN A 441 4.12 -3.06 32.36
CA GLN A 441 5.51 -2.99 32.81
C GLN A 441 6.40 -2.36 31.73
N ALA A 442 6.21 -2.71 30.45
CA ALA A 442 6.93 -2.10 29.34
C ALA A 442 6.65 -0.58 29.22
N ALA A 443 5.39 -0.16 29.38
CA ALA A 443 5.02 1.25 29.35
C ALA A 443 5.61 2.04 30.53
N ASP A 444 5.59 1.49 31.75
CA ASP A 444 6.19 2.11 32.93
C ASP A 444 7.70 2.32 32.80
N GLU A 445 8.39 1.34 32.20
CA GLU A 445 9.82 1.39 31.95
C GLU A 445 10.15 2.35 30.79
N ALA A 446 9.31 2.40 29.76
CA ALA A 446 9.43 3.37 28.67
C ALA A 446 9.33 4.82 29.18
N LEU A 447 8.41 5.11 30.11
CA LEU A 447 8.26 6.45 30.70
C LEU A 447 9.54 6.96 31.38
N ARG A 448 10.42 6.08 31.85
CA ARG A 448 11.73 6.48 32.43
C ARG A 448 12.69 7.04 31.39
N LEU A 449 12.43 6.79 30.10
CA LEU A 449 13.17 7.38 29.00
C LEU A 449 12.62 8.74 28.57
N SER A 450 11.55 9.22 29.24
CA SER A 450 10.86 10.48 28.94
C SER A 450 10.46 10.64 27.45
N PRO A 451 9.89 9.62 26.79
CA PRO A 451 9.47 9.75 25.41
C PRO A 451 8.27 10.70 25.29
N GLN A 452 8.15 11.39 24.16
CA GLN A 452 6.95 12.14 23.80
C GLN A 452 5.82 11.19 23.34
N TYR A 453 6.18 10.07 22.72
CA TYR A 453 5.21 9.07 22.25
C TYR A 453 5.63 7.66 22.63
N ILE A 454 4.66 6.82 22.97
CA ILE A 454 4.85 5.40 23.20
C ILE A 454 4.18 4.63 22.07
N VAL A 455 4.96 3.79 21.38
CA VAL A 455 4.41 2.81 20.42
C VAL A 455 4.27 1.49 21.17
N THR A 456 3.06 1.00 21.38
CA THR A 456 2.87 -0.39 21.85
C THR A 456 2.70 -1.26 20.62
N CYS A 457 3.42 -2.37 20.50
CA CYS A 457 3.32 -3.26 19.34
C CYS A 457 3.54 -4.74 19.68
N GLU A 458 3.14 -5.59 18.74
CA GLU A 458 3.62 -6.97 18.65
C GLU A 458 4.90 -6.92 17.80
N ILE A 459 6.05 -7.08 18.44
CA ILE A 459 7.37 -6.74 17.88
C ILE A 459 7.70 -7.60 16.65
N GLU A 460 7.21 -8.83 16.60
CA GLU A 460 7.38 -9.75 15.49
C GLU A 460 6.68 -9.28 14.19
N LYS A 461 5.78 -8.29 14.26
CA LYS A 461 5.11 -7.71 13.07
C LYS A 461 6.03 -6.70 12.36
N LYS A 462 7.19 -7.15 11.90
CA LYS A 462 8.23 -6.28 11.31
C LYS A 462 7.74 -5.35 10.21
N GLU A 463 6.78 -5.78 9.39
CA GLU A 463 6.21 -4.97 8.31
C GLU A 463 5.59 -3.65 8.78
N LEU A 464 5.20 -3.55 10.06
CA LEU A 464 4.65 -2.32 10.65
C LEU A 464 5.73 -1.29 10.99
N GLU A 465 6.99 -1.71 11.15
CA GLU A 465 8.05 -0.84 11.68
C GLU A 465 8.35 0.35 10.76
N ARG A 466 8.38 0.08 9.45
CA ARG A 466 8.67 1.09 8.41
C ARG A 466 7.61 2.19 8.33
N PHE A 467 6.47 2.00 8.99
CA PHE A 467 5.36 2.96 8.99
C PHE A 467 5.34 3.85 10.24
N HIS A 468 6.21 3.65 11.24
CA HIS A 468 6.25 4.46 12.48
C HIS A 468 6.16 5.97 12.23
N GLN A 469 6.95 6.50 11.31
CA GLN A 469 6.93 7.92 10.95
C GLN A 469 5.59 8.36 10.34
N GLN A 470 4.95 7.54 9.50
CA GLN A 470 3.65 7.86 8.91
C GLN A 470 2.58 8.08 9.99
N PHE A 471 2.60 7.27 11.04
CA PHE A 471 1.66 7.39 12.15
C PHE A 471 1.93 8.60 13.03
N LEU A 472 3.20 8.90 13.31
CA LEU A 472 3.59 10.06 14.10
C LEU A 472 3.11 11.37 13.46
N ARG A 473 2.94 11.40 12.13
CA ARG A 473 2.38 12.57 11.44
C ARG A 473 0.96 12.92 11.86
N ARG A 474 0.14 11.94 12.24
CA ARG A 474 -1.25 12.20 12.66
C ARG A 474 -1.32 13.09 13.88
N PHE A 475 -0.36 12.96 14.80
CA PHE A 475 -0.25 13.86 15.94
C PHE A 475 0.13 15.31 15.56
N GLY A 476 0.76 15.51 14.39
CA GLY A 476 1.13 16.84 13.87
C GLY A 476 0.15 17.45 12.87
N GLN A 477 -0.83 16.69 12.37
CA GLN A 477 -1.77 17.12 11.32
C GLN A 477 -3.19 17.41 11.84
N SER A 478 -3.55 16.90 13.01
CA SER A 478 -4.91 17.04 13.54
C SER A 478 -5.10 18.37 14.27
N ASP A 479 -6.22 19.05 14.01
CA ASP A 479 -6.63 20.27 14.74
C ASP A 479 -6.77 19.99 16.26
N LYS A 480 -7.10 18.75 16.61
CA LYS A 480 -7.10 18.24 17.98
C LYS A 480 -6.13 17.09 18.06
N LYS A 481 -5.03 17.29 18.78
CA LYS A 481 -4.01 16.25 18.97
C LYS A 481 -4.67 14.98 19.53
N PRO A 482 -4.64 13.84 18.81
CA PRO A 482 -5.23 12.61 19.30
C PRO A 482 -4.42 12.10 20.51
N GLY A 483 -5.08 11.37 21.41
CA GLY A 483 -4.38 10.61 22.45
C GLY A 483 -3.86 9.28 21.94
N PHE A 484 -4.57 8.67 20.98
CA PHE A 484 -4.23 7.40 20.37
C PHE A 484 -4.32 7.45 18.85
N VAL A 485 -3.38 6.77 18.19
CA VAL A 485 -3.43 6.46 16.76
C VAL A 485 -3.33 4.95 16.59
N VAL A 486 -4.39 4.35 16.05
CA VAL A 486 -4.51 2.90 15.82
C VAL A 486 -4.09 2.57 14.39
N MET A 487 -3.33 1.48 14.23
CA MET A 487 -2.93 1.01 12.91
C MET A 487 -3.99 0.08 12.32
N ASN A 488 -4.63 0.50 11.23
CA ASN A 488 -5.62 -0.30 10.51
C ASN A 488 -4.93 -1.13 9.41
N ARG A 489 -4.87 -2.45 9.58
CA ARG A 489 -4.21 -3.34 8.61
C ARG A 489 -5.03 -3.61 7.35
N GLY A 490 -6.22 -3.00 7.23
CA GLY A 490 -7.15 -3.28 6.14
C GLY A 490 -7.98 -4.54 6.34
N ILE A 491 -8.21 -4.97 7.59
CA ILE A 491 -8.98 -6.19 7.90
C ILE A 491 -10.41 -6.15 7.35
N PHE A 492 -11.05 -4.98 7.41
CA PHE A 492 -12.40 -4.76 6.85
C PHE A 492 -12.45 -4.84 5.31
N LYS A 493 -11.29 -4.84 4.66
CA LYS A 493 -11.14 -4.95 3.21
C LYS A 493 -10.60 -6.32 2.78
N LYS A 494 -10.35 -7.25 3.71
CA LYS A 494 -9.74 -8.58 3.48
C LYS A 494 -8.37 -8.53 2.80
N LEU A 495 -7.55 -7.53 3.16
CA LEU A 495 -6.28 -7.25 2.47
C LEU A 495 -5.04 -7.86 3.14
N VAL A 496 -5.25 -8.50 4.29
CA VAL A 496 -4.22 -8.70 5.31
C VAL A 496 -3.50 -10.05 5.21
N GLY A 497 -4.06 -10.97 4.41
CA GLY A 497 -3.53 -12.34 4.25
C GLY A 497 -3.55 -13.17 5.54
N LEU A 498 -4.37 -12.82 6.53
CA LEU A 498 -4.45 -13.54 7.80
C LEU A 498 -4.97 -14.97 7.61
N PRO A 499 -4.59 -15.93 8.48
CA PRO A 499 -5.21 -17.24 8.50
C PRO A 499 -6.74 -17.13 8.65
N GLY A 500 -7.50 -17.95 7.93
CA GLY A 500 -8.96 -17.77 7.80
C GLY A 500 -9.71 -17.62 9.12
N ALA A 501 -9.42 -18.48 10.11
CA ALA A 501 -10.06 -18.39 11.43
C ALA A 501 -9.67 -17.12 12.23
N GLN A 502 -8.47 -16.58 11.99
CA GLN A 502 -8.05 -15.31 12.58
C GLN A 502 -8.69 -14.12 11.87
N ASP A 503 -8.76 -14.13 10.53
CA ASP A 503 -9.42 -13.09 9.75
C ASP A 503 -10.89 -12.96 10.15
N GLU A 504 -11.62 -14.07 10.17
CA GLU A 504 -13.05 -14.08 10.53
C GLU A 504 -13.29 -13.68 11.99
N GLY A 505 -12.48 -14.20 12.91
CA GLY A 505 -12.56 -13.86 14.33
C GLY A 505 -12.29 -12.38 14.59
N GLU A 506 -11.15 -11.87 14.11
CA GLU A 506 -10.78 -10.47 14.35
C GLU A 506 -11.77 -9.50 13.67
N LEU A 507 -12.31 -9.86 12.50
CA LEU A 507 -13.36 -9.08 11.83
C LEU A 507 -14.63 -9.01 12.70
N HIS A 508 -15.13 -10.17 13.15
CA HIS A 508 -16.31 -10.27 14.01
C HIS A 508 -16.17 -9.50 15.31
N GLN A 509 -15.03 -9.64 15.98
CA GLN A 509 -14.73 -8.95 17.24
C GLN A 509 -14.68 -7.44 17.06
N ASN A 510 -13.94 -6.92 16.06
CA ASN A 510 -13.86 -5.49 15.81
C ASN A 510 -15.24 -4.88 15.50
N TYR A 511 -16.07 -5.56 14.70
CA TYR A 511 -17.45 -5.12 14.44
C TYR A 511 -18.30 -5.10 15.72
N SER A 512 -18.20 -6.14 16.54
CA SER A 512 -18.98 -6.27 17.78
C SER A 512 -18.61 -5.20 18.80
N ILE A 513 -17.30 -4.97 19.00
CA ILE A 513 -16.79 -3.90 19.87
C ILE A 513 -17.30 -2.54 19.39
N MET A 514 -17.15 -2.24 18.09
CA MET A 514 -17.60 -0.96 17.54
C MET A 514 -19.10 -0.76 17.66
N ARG A 515 -19.89 -1.83 17.53
CA ARG A 515 -21.33 -1.79 17.80
C ARG A 515 -21.62 -1.41 19.26
N HIS A 516 -20.91 -1.99 20.23
CA HIS A 516 -21.08 -1.62 21.64
C HIS A 516 -20.76 -0.13 21.87
N LEU A 517 -19.67 0.36 21.30
CA LEU A 517 -19.26 1.76 21.44
C LEU A 517 -20.25 2.74 20.80
N ILE A 518 -20.80 2.41 19.62
CA ILE A 518 -21.84 3.21 18.96
C ILE A 518 -23.13 3.18 19.79
N SER A 519 -23.58 2.00 20.22
CA SER A 519 -24.75 1.82 21.10
C SER A 519 -24.65 2.64 22.40
N ALA A 520 -23.44 2.81 22.93
CA ALA A 520 -23.17 3.59 24.13
C ALA A 520 -23.07 5.11 23.89
N GLY A 521 -23.20 5.55 22.64
CA GLY A 521 -23.01 6.96 22.25
C GLY A 521 -21.56 7.44 22.40
N ILE A 522 -20.58 6.53 22.39
CA ILE A 522 -19.15 6.88 22.43
C ILE A 522 -18.66 7.29 21.03
N TYR A 523 -19.14 6.59 20.00
CA TYR A 523 -18.94 6.97 18.59
C TYR A 523 -20.28 7.26 17.92
N PRO A 524 -20.32 8.18 16.94
CA PRO A 524 -21.53 8.41 16.15
C PRO A 524 -21.87 7.21 15.28
N GLU A 525 -23.16 7.06 14.95
CA GLU A 525 -23.61 6.08 13.96
C GLU A 525 -22.90 6.27 12.62
N GLY A 526 -22.59 5.16 11.95
CA GLY A 526 -21.87 5.17 10.67
C GLY A 526 -20.35 5.32 10.79
N THR A 527 -19.79 5.46 12.00
CA THR A 527 -18.34 5.43 12.21
C THR A 527 -17.76 4.12 11.70
N LEU A 528 -16.73 4.19 10.85
CA LEU A 528 -16.04 3.00 10.35
C LEU A 528 -15.38 2.26 11.52
N PRO A 529 -15.41 0.91 11.51
CA PRO A 529 -14.75 0.15 12.56
C PRO A 529 -13.26 0.44 12.66
N LEU A 530 -12.77 0.47 13.90
CA LEU A 530 -11.35 0.54 14.21
C LEU A 530 -10.76 -0.88 14.23
N ASP A 531 -9.52 -1.05 13.75
CA ASP A 531 -8.76 -2.31 13.91
C ASP A 531 -8.14 -2.38 15.30
N LEU A 532 -9.00 -2.50 16.33
CA LEU A 532 -8.60 -2.49 17.74
C LEU A 532 -7.78 -3.72 18.11
N LEU A 533 -8.00 -4.81 17.39
CA LEU A 533 -7.30 -6.09 17.58
C LEU A 533 -5.91 -6.12 16.96
N ASN A 534 -5.56 -5.14 16.12
CA ASN A 534 -4.17 -4.91 15.85
C ASN A 534 -3.52 -4.37 17.13
N GLY A 535 -2.73 -5.22 17.79
CA GLY A 535 -2.02 -4.91 19.03
C GLY A 535 -1.03 -3.73 18.95
N THR A 536 -0.95 -3.07 17.79
CA THR A 536 -0.05 -1.97 17.49
C THR A 536 -0.77 -0.62 17.46
N ARG A 537 -0.31 0.32 18.30
CA ARG A 537 -0.83 1.69 18.38
C ARG A 537 0.20 2.66 18.93
N ILE A 538 0.05 3.95 18.60
CA ILE A 538 0.85 5.04 19.15
C ILE A 538 0.02 5.82 20.16
N VAL A 539 0.64 6.19 21.27
CA VAL A 539 0.02 6.88 22.40
C VAL A 539 0.80 8.15 22.71
N SER A 540 0.11 9.28 22.84
CA SER A 540 0.74 10.54 23.25
C SER A 540 1.06 10.52 24.75
N ASN A 541 2.26 10.94 25.13
CA ASN A 541 2.68 11.11 26.53
C ASN A 541 2.59 12.58 26.95
N GLU A 542 1.38 13.13 26.94
CA GLU A 542 1.10 14.49 27.41
C GLU A 542 -0.30 14.57 27.99
N LEU A 543 -0.57 15.61 28.79
CA LEU A 543 -1.93 15.87 29.29
C LEU A 543 -2.82 16.37 28.15
N LEU A 544 -3.94 15.69 27.93
CA LEU A 544 -4.95 16.08 26.94
C LEU A 544 -6.30 16.35 27.61
N PRO A 545 -7.03 17.39 27.14
CA PRO A 545 -8.34 17.72 27.71
C PRO A 545 -9.38 16.66 27.33
N THR A 546 -10.23 16.33 28.30
CA THR A 546 -11.38 15.44 28.14
C THR A 546 -12.68 16.24 27.95
N ASN A 547 -13.74 15.58 27.46
CA ASN A 547 -15.08 16.17 27.40
C ASN A 547 -15.68 16.47 28.79
N ALA A 548 -15.07 15.94 29.85
CA ALA A 548 -15.49 16.16 31.23
C ALA A 548 -14.76 17.34 31.92
N GLY A 549 -13.91 18.07 31.19
CA GLY A 549 -13.21 19.25 31.73
C GLY A 549 -12.04 18.92 32.68
N ILE A 550 -11.54 17.69 32.63
CA ILE A 550 -10.30 17.27 33.29
C ILE A 550 -9.25 16.93 32.23
N ASP A 551 -7.97 17.06 32.58
CA ASP A 551 -6.88 16.65 31.72
C ASP A 551 -6.37 15.27 32.14
N ILE A 552 -6.17 14.38 31.18
CA ILE A 552 -5.65 13.02 31.40
C ILE A 552 -4.49 12.77 30.43
N ASN A 553 -3.43 12.13 30.92
CA ASN A 553 -2.37 11.63 30.05
C ASN A 553 -2.80 10.28 29.44
N PRO A 554 -2.89 10.15 28.10
CA PRO A 554 -3.29 8.90 27.44
C PRO A 554 -2.45 7.67 27.86
N VAL A 555 -1.17 7.86 28.21
CA VAL A 555 -0.32 6.76 28.70
C VAL A 555 -0.82 6.20 30.04
N ASP A 556 -1.43 7.00 30.91
CA ASP A 556 -1.99 6.50 32.18
C ASP A 556 -3.16 5.52 31.95
N LEU A 557 -3.88 5.67 30.82
CA LEU A 557 -4.93 4.73 30.44
C LEU A 557 -4.38 3.34 30.05
N LEU A 558 -3.13 3.26 29.58
CA LEU A 558 -2.47 1.96 29.34
C LEU A 558 -2.20 1.21 30.64
N LYS A 559 -2.06 1.96 31.75
CA LYS A 559 -1.61 1.46 33.05
C LYS A 559 -2.73 1.03 33.98
N LEU A 560 -3.99 1.31 33.61
CA LEU A 560 -5.15 0.88 34.37
C LEU A 560 -5.16 -0.65 34.56
N THR A 561 -5.65 -1.10 35.71
CA THR A 561 -5.92 -2.50 36.01
C THR A 561 -7.41 -2.66 36.28
N TYR A 562 -7.93 -3.87 36.05
CA TYR A 562 -9.35 -4.15 36.22
C TYR A 562 -9.56 -5.39 37.08
N GLN A 563 -10.66 -5.38 37.85
CA GLN A 563 -11.15 -6.55 38.58
C GLN A 563 -12.67 -6.58 38.47
N TYR A 564 -13.26 -7.78 38.46
CA TYR A 564 -14.72 -7.88 38.60
C TYR A 564 -15.11 -7.64 40.06
N GLU A 565 -16.24 -6.99 40.28
CA GLU A 565 -16.88 -6.91 41.59
C GLU A 565 -17.19 -8.33 42.09
N GLU A 566 -16.86 -8.60 43.36
CA GLU A 566 -17.24 -9.85 43.99
C GLU A 566 -18.76 -9.86 44.19
N VAL A 567 -19.45 -10.76 43.48
CA VAL A 567 -20.87 -10.99 43.69
C VAL A 567 -21.01 -12.08 44.75
N GLU A 568 -21.56 -11.73 45.91
CA GLU A 568 -22.04 -12.73 46.87
C GLU A 568 -23.25 -13.44 46.26
N ILE A 569 -23.07 -14.70 45.85
CA ILE A 569 -24.17 -15.55 45.42
C ILE A 569 -24.71 -16.25 46.68
N GLU A 570 -25.91 -15.87 47.13
CA GLU A 570 -26.68 -16.67 48.09
C GLU A 570 -27.24 -17.91 47.35
N GLU A 571 -26.53 -19.03 47.38
CA GLU A 571 -27.10 -20.32 46.96
C GLU A 571 -28.03 -20.83 48.06
N ASN A 572 -29.34 -20.80 47.81
CA ASN A 572 -30.32 -21.51 48.63
C ASN A 572 -30.26 -22.99 48.27
N MET A 573 -29.39 -23.76 48.93
CA MET A 573 -29.47 -25.21 48.85
C MET A 573 -30.69 -25.67 49.64
N VAL A 574 -31.69 -26.18 48.92
CA VAL A 574 -32.76 -26.98 49.54
C VAL A 574 -32.16 -28.34 49.83
N ASP A 575 -31.79 -28.59 51.08
CA ASP A 575 -31.37 -29.92 51.50
C ASP A 575 -32.56 -30.87 51.28
N SER A 576 -32.38 -31.83 50.37
CA SER A 576 -33.37 -32.86 50.08
C SER A 576 -33.61 -33.83 51.25
N GLY A 577 -32.87 -33.69 52.37
CA GLY A 577 -32.99 -34.45 53.60
C GLY A 577 -33.72 -33.73 54.75
N ASN A 578 -35.02 -33.52 54.64
CA ASN A 578 -36.00 -33.47 55.75
C ASN A 578 -35.78 -32.60 57.02
N THR A 579 -34.84 -31.66 57.05
CA THR A 579 -34.79 -30.57 58.02
C THR A 579 -34.64 -29.29 57.24
N GLY A 580 -35.66 -28.42 57.24
CA GLY A 580 -35.72 -27.17 56.46
C GLY A 580 -34.73 -26.10 56.88
N GLU A 581 -33.46 -26.46 57.04
CA GLU A 581 -32.36 -25.56 57.33
C GLU A 581 -31.79 -25.08 55.98
N VAL A 582 -32.06 -23.81 55.66
CA VAL A 582 -31.46 -23.15 54.51
C VAL A 582 -29.98 -22.94 54.84
N VAL A 583 -29.12 -23.82 54.33
CA VAL A 583 -27.67 -23.63 54.42
C VAL A 583 -27.29 -22.53 53.42
N ARG A 584 -27.05 -21.31 53.93
CA ARG A 584 -26.44 -20.24 53.13
C ARG A 584 -24.98 -20.58 52.91
N GLN A 585 -24.62 -21.00 51.70
CA GLN A 585 -23.23 -21.11 51.29
C GLN A 585 -22.85 -19.86 50.49
N THR A 586 -22.03 -18.99 51.08
CA THR A 586 -21.41 -17.87 50.36
C THR A 586 -20.29 -18.42 49.49
N LYS A 587 -20.50 -18.51 48.17
CA LYS A 587 -19.47 -18.94 47.23
C LYS A 587 -18.96 -17.74 46.44
N TRP A 588 -17.78 -17.26 46.82
CA TRP A 588 -17.06 -16.21 46.14
C TRP A 588 -16.73 -16.64 44.71
N VAL A 589 -17.06 -15.82 43.71
CA VAL A 589 -16.49 -15.95 42.36
C VAL A 589 -15.08 -15.35 42.40
N THR A 590 -14.19 -15.92 43.20
CA THR A 590 -12.76 -15.57 43.11
C THR A 590 -12.26 -16.15 41.79
N THR A 591 -11.85 -15.28 40.88
CA THR A 591 -11.08 -15.63 39.69
C THR A 591 -9.68 -16.10 40.11
N ASP A 592 -9.58 -17.27 40.72
CA ASP A 592 -8.30 -17.93 40.88
C ASP A 592 -7.83 -18.33 39.46
N PRO A 593 -6.65 -17.89 38.96
CA PRO A 593 -6.22 -18.08 37.57
C PRO A 593 -6.03 -19.55 37.13
N GLY A 594 -6.41 -20.53 37.95
CA GLY A 594 -6.27 -21.96 37.70
C GLY A 594 -7.55 -22.80 37.78
N VAL A 595 -8.72 -22.22 38.09
CA VAL A 595 -9.96 -23.00 38.21
C VAL A 595 -10.72 -23.03 36.89
N ASN A 596 -10.78 -24.22 36.29
CA ASN A 596 -11.52 -24.51 35.07
C ASN A 596 -13.03 -24.36 35.36
N MET A 597 -13.65 -23.28 34.86
CA MET A 597 -15.08 -22.96 35.05
C MET A 597 -16.06 -23.95 34.36
N THR A 598 -15.55 -25.04 33.79
CA THR A 598 -16.31 -26.08 33.08
C THR A 598 -17.31 -26.84 33.94
N GLU A 599 -17.13 -26.93 35.26
CA GLU A 599 -17.98 -27.81 36.10
C GLU A 599 -19.35 -27.20 36.47
N ARG A 600 -19.57 -25.89 36.34
CA ARG A 600 -20.76 -25.22 36.90
C ARG A 600 -21.97 -25.10 35.95
N TYR A 601 -21.82 -25.38 34.65
CA TYR A 601 -22.86 -25.07 33.64
C TYR A 601 -23.28 -26.23 32.70
N GLY A 602 -22.83 -27.46 32.93
CA GLY A 602 -23.08 -28.59 32.01
C GLY A 602 -22.49 -28.34 30.61
N ASP A 603 -22.93 -29.07 29.59
CA ASP A 603 -22.44 -28.98 28.19
C ASP A 603 -22.64 -27.60 27.51
N LYS A 604 -23.08 -26.57 28.25
CA LYS A 604 -23.08 -25.18 27.80
C LYS A 604 -21.75 -24.55 28.22
N PRO A 605 -20.84 -24.21 27.29
CA PRO A 605 -19.53 -23.66 27.61
C PRO A 605 -19.67 -22.42 28.50
N SER A 606 -19.10 -22.47 29.71
CA SER A 606 -19.07 -21.38 30.68
C SER A 606 -18.44 -20.11 30.08
N LEU A 607 -19.10 -18.96 30.24
CA LEU A 607 -18.90 -17.75 29.43
C LEU A 607 -17.63 -16.92 29.71
N ILE A 608 -16.83 -17.19 30.75
CA ILE A 608 -15.65 -16.35 31.04
C ILE A 608 -14.48 -17.24 31.46
N SER A 609 -13.56 -17.50 30.51
CA SER A 609 -12.35 -18.30 30.76
C SER A 609 -11.11 -17.48 31.09
N TYR A 610 -11.18 -16.14 31.04
CA TYR A 610 -10.04 -15.25 31.25
C TYR A 610 -10.33 -14.21 32.34
N PRO A 611 -9.37 -13.93 33.26
CA PRO A 611 -9.44 -12.78 34.13
C PRO A 611 -9.68 -11.51 33.31
N VAL A 612 -10.52 -10.59 33.80
CA VAL A 612 -10.85 -9.35 33.07
C VAL A 612 -9.61 -8.55 32.70
N ASP A 613 -8.58 -8.61 33.53
CA ASP A 613 -7.33 -7.89 33.31
C ASP A 613 -6.46 -8.52 32.20
N HIS A 614 -6.71 -9.76 31.78
CA HIS A 614 -5.82 -10.49 30.86
C HIS A 614 -5.72 -9.81 29.48
N TYR A 615 -6.83 -9.33 28.92
CA TYR A 615 -6.90 -8.65 27.62
C TYR A 615 -7.28 -7.15 27.73
N SER A 616 -7.06 -6.53 28.90
CA SER A 616 -7.65 -5.24 29.28
C SER A 616 -6.91 -3.97 28.78
N ALA A 617 -6.37 -3.14 29.69
CA ALA A 617 -5.92 -1.76 29.48
C ALA A 617 -4.89 -1.61 28.37
N ALA A 618 -3.76 -2.32 28.49
CA ALA A 618 -2.63 -2.15 27.58
C ALA A 618 -2.86 -2.80 26.20
N VAL A 619 -4.01 -3.47 26.02
CA VAL A 619 -4.34 -4.20 24.79
C VAL A 619 -5.54 -3.59 24.08
N TYR A 620 -6.69 -3.41 24.74
CA TYR A 620 -7.94 -2.97 24.09
C TYR A 620 -8.72 -1.91 24.87
N HIS A 621 -8.73 -1.95 26.21
CA HIS A 621 -9.59 -1.09 27.02
C HIS A 621 -9.14 0.38 27.04
N SER A 622 -7.85 0.67 26.89
CA SER A 622 -7.32 2.05 26.85
C SER A 622 -7.94 2.87 25.72
N ILE A 623 -8.14 2.28 24.54
CA ILE A 623 -8.77 2.96 23.39
C ILE A 623 -10.25 3.25 23.69
N THR A 624 -10.96 2.28 24.29
CA THR A 624 -12.36 2.46 24.69
C THR A 624 -12.49 3.56 25.74
N MET A 625 -11.63 3.56 26.75
CA MET A 625 -11.58 4.60 27.79
C MET A 625 -11.25 5.98 27.20
N SER A 626 -10.24 6.06 26.33
CA SER A 626 -9.88 7.29 25.62
C SER A 626 -11.06 7.88 24.87
N ALA A 627 -11.72 7.06 24.05
CA ALA A 627 -12.89 7.48 23.28
C ALA A 627 -14.04 7.94 24.20
N ALA A 628 -14.33 7.20 25.27
CA ALA A 628 -15.39 7.56 26.23
C ALA A 628 -15.11 8.86 26.99
N LEU A 629 -13.83 9.17 27.23
CA LEU A 629 -13.38 10.44 27.83
C LEU A 629 -13.39 11.60 26.83
N GLY A 630 -13.55 11.33 25.53
CA GLY A 630 -13.44 12.33 24.48
C GLY A 630 -12.01 12.68 24.09
N ILE A 631 -11.04 11.88 24.52
CA ILE A 631 -9.65 11.98 24.06
C ILE A 631 -9.59 11.33 22.67
N GLY A 632 -9.17 12.11 21.67
CA GLY A 632 -9.22 11.72 20.26
C GLY A 632 -8.52 10.38 19.99
N VAL A 633 -9.20 9.52 19.24
CA VAL A 633 -8.65 8.27 18.71
C VAL A 633 -8.73 8.35 17.19
N GLU A 634 -7.57 8.31 16.54
CA GLU A 634 -7.49 8.27 15.09
C GLU A 634 -7.06 6.89 14.60
N GLN A 635 -7.26 6.63 13.31
CA GLN A 635 -6.74 5.43 12.65
C GLN A 635 -6.01 5.78 11.38
N VAL A 636 -4.99 4.99 11.05
CA VAL A 636 -4.24 5.09 9.79
C VAL A 636 -4.21 3.72 9.14
N GLU A 637 -4.61 3.67 7.88
CA GLU A 637 -4.51 2.46 7.08
C GLU A 637 -3.06 2.18 6.69
N VAL A 638 -2.64 0.92 6.83
CA VAL A 638 -1.32 0.46 6.43
C VAL A 638 -1.36 -0.79 5.57
N PRO A 639 -0.47 -0.89 4.57
CA PRO A 639 -0.32 -2.09 3.78
C PRO A 639 0.48 -3.11 4.60
N TYR A 640 -0.25 -3.87 5.42
CA TYR A 640 0.30 -4.98 6.20
C TYR A 640 0.02 -6.29 5.45
N ALA A 641 1.08 -7.09 5.28
CA ALA A 641 0.98 -8.47 4.83
C ALA A 641 1.44 -9.37 5.98
N HIS A 642 0.65 -10.40 6.29
CA HIS A 642 1.08 -11.40 7.24
C HIS A 642 2.22 -12.26 6.66
N ASP A 643 3.23 -12.59 7.47
CA ASP A 643 4.40 -13.34 7.00
C ASP A 643 3.99 -14.71 6.44
N ALA A 644 4.48 -15.05 5.25
CA ALA A 644 4.08 -16.27 4.55
C ALA A 644 4.55 -17.54 5.26
N LYS A 645 5.72 -17.52 5.92
CA LYS A 645 6.24 -18.68 6.66
C LYS A 645 5.43 -18.89 7.93
N GLN A 646 5.13 -17.81 8.65
CA GLN A 646 4.23 -17.88 9.79
C GLN A 646 2.86 -18.42 9.37
N THR A 647 2.28 -17.88 8.29
CA THR A 647 0.99 -18.33 7.74
C THR A 647 1.01 -19.83 7.42
N ALA A 648 2.09 -20.34 6.82
CA ALA A 648 2.21 -21.76 6.47
C ALA A 648 2.22 -22.68 7.71
N VAL A 649 2.88 -22.26 8.80
CA VAL A 649 2.89 -23.03 10.07
C VAL A 649 1.52 -22.99 10.74
N GLU A 650 0.91 -21.80 10.82
CA GLU A 650 -0.39 -21.59 11.47
C GLU A 650 -1.55 -22.24 10.70
N GLN A 651 -1.44 -22.41 9.38
CA GLN A 651 -2.40 -23.14 8.56
C GLN A 651 -2.08 -24.63 8.38
N GLY A 652 -0.87 -25.05 8.77
CA GLY A 652 -0.38 -26.41 8.61
C GLY A 652 -0.45 -27.20 9.94
N PRO A 653 0.68 -27.66 10.49
CA PRO A 653 0.71 -28.57 11.65
C PRO A 653 0.00 -28.03 12.91
N GLU A 654 -0.03 -26.70 13.10
CA GLU A 654 -0.56 -26.08 14.31
C GLU A 654 -2.00 -25.55 14.17
N LYS A 655 -2.64 -25.77 13.01
CA LYS A 655 -3.94 -25.20 12.68
C LYS A 655 -5.01 -25.41 13.75
N GLU A 656 -5.19 -26.63 14.22
CA GLU A 656 -6.24 -26.95 15.20
C GLU A 656 -6.02 -26.21 16.53
N PHE A 657 -4.77 -26.13 16.97
CA PHE A 657 -4.40 -25.39 18.18
C PHE A 657 -4.70 -23.90 18.02
N PHE A 658 -4.32 -23.30 16.88
CA PHE A 658 -4.61 -21.90 16.59
C PHE A 658 -6.12 -21.62 16.49
N GLU A 659 -6.88 -22.44 15.78
CA GLU A 659 -8.33 -22.28 15.69
C GLU A 659 -9.01 -22.36 17.05
N LYS A 660 -8.62 -23.32 17.89
CA LYS A 660 -9.14 -23.46 19.25
C LYS A 660 -8.83 -22.22 20.09
N LYS A 661 -7.59 -21.72 20.03
CA LYS A 661 -7.17 -20.49 20.71
C LYS A 661 -7.98 -19.28 20.23
N ARG A 662 -8.17 -19.11 18.92
CA ARG A 662 -8.90 -17.98 18.32
C ARG A 662 -10.38 -18.00 18.68
N ARG A 663 -11.04 -19.17 18.65
CA ARG A 663 -12.45 -19.29 19.10
C ARG A 663 -12.63 -18.94 20.57
N ALA A 664 -11.68 -19.33 21.44
CA ALA A 664 -11.73 -18.97 22.86
C ALA A 664 -11.55 -17.46 23.08
N GLN A 665 -10.68 -16.81 22.27
CA GLN A 665 -10.45 -15.37 22.32
C GLN A 665 -11.61 -14.55 21.77
N ASP A 666 -12.27 -15.05 20.71
CA ASP A 666 -13.38 -14.39 20.01
C ASP A 666 -14.41 -13.85 21.00
N ARG A 667 -14.99 -14.75 21.78
CA ARG A 667 -16.06 -14.40 22.72
C ARG A 667 -15.57 -13.60 23.92
N ALA A 668 -14.44 -13.99 24.50
CA ALA A 668 -13.93 -13.38 25.73
C ALA A 668 -13.64 -11.88 25.57
N ILE A 669 -13.05 -11.47 24.45
CA ILE A 669 -12.74 -10.06 24.18
C ILE A 669 -14.02 -9.25 23.96
N ILE A 670 -15.01 -9.81 23.26
CA ILE A 670 -16.30 -9.15 23.02
C ILE A 670 -17.04 -8.93 24.34
N ASP A 671 -17.11 -9.95 25.20
CA ASP A 671 -17.83 -9.87 26.47
C ASP A 671 -17.12 -8.93 27.47
N GLN A 672 -15.79 -8.96 27.56
CA GLN A 672 -15.04 -8.00 28.40
C GLN A 672 -15.22 -6.56 27.92
N ASN A 673 -15.23 -6.33 26.61
CA ASN A 673 -15.53 -5.00 26.08
C ASN A 673 -16.97 -4.57 26.35
N PHE A 674 -17.94 -5.48 26.21
CA PHE A 674 -19.34 -5.20 26.56
C PHE A 674 -19.46 -4.78 28.02
N ASP A 675 -18.87 -5.53 28.95
CA ASP A 675 -18.84 -5.21 30.38
C ASP A 675 -18.26 -3.82 30.63
N LEU A 676 -17.13 -3.50 30.01
CA LEU A 676 -16.50 -2.19 30.16
C LEU A 676 -17.43 -1.06 29.72
N VAL A 677 -18.04 -1.20 28.54
CA VAL A 677 -18.92 -0.18 27.97
C VAL A 677 -20.21 -0.07 28.79
N ALA A 678 -20.76 -1.19 29.26
CA ALA A 678 -21.93 -1.23 30.14
C ALA A 678 -21.66 -0.51 31.47
N ASN A 679 -20.50 -0.76 32.10
CA ASN A 679 -20.08 -0.04 33.31
C ASN A 679 -19.89 1.46 33.06
N ILE A 680 -19.34 1.86 31.90
CA ILE A 680 -19.25 3.28 31.52
C ILE A 680 -20.65 3.93 31.46
N CYS A 681 -21.63 3.26 30.86
CA CYS A 681 -23.01 3.74 30.82
C CYS A 681 -23.60 3.89 32.25
N GLU A 682 -23.38 2.90 33.12
CA GLU A 682 -23.88 2.94 34.50
C GLU A 682 -23.18 4.01 35.34
N TRP A 683 -21.86 4.20 35.21
CA TRP A 683 -21.13 5.28 35.87
C TRP A 683 -21.58 6.66 35.41
N LYS A 684 -21.91 6.83 34.12
CA LYS A 684 -22.50 8.08 33.62
C LYS A 684 -23.87 8.34 34.25
N LYS A 685 -24.74 7.32 34.30
CA LYS A 685 -26.06 7.39 34.96
C LYS A 685 -25.95 7.73 36.44
N LEU A 686 -24.97 7.14 37.14
CA LEU A 686 -24.70 7.38 38.56
C LEU A 686 -23.87 8.65 38.85
N ARG A 687 -23.49 9.42 37.82
CA ARG A 687 -22.61 10.61 37.93
C ARG A 687 -21.25 10.33 38.58
N LEU A 688 -20.73 9.11 38.39
CA LEU A 688 -19.39 8.71 38.80
C LEU A 688 -18.35 8.91 37.69
N TRP A 689 -18.79 9.13 36.44
CA TRP A 689 -17.90 9.40 35.31
C TRP A 689 -17.49 10.89 35.27
N PRO A 690 -16.19 11.24 35.05
CA PRO A 690 -15.03 10.37 34.83
C PRO A 690 -14.25 10.02 36.10
N LYS A 691 -14.77 10.38 37.29
CA LYS A 691 -14.07 10.27 38.58
C LYS A 691 -13.52 8.86 38.87
N VAL A 692 -14.23 7.80 38.47
CA VAL A 692 -13.75 6.42 38.61
C VAL A 692 -12.38 6.22 37.96
N VAL A 693 -12.13 6.85 36.81
CA VAL A 693 -10.85 6.74 36.09
C VAL A 693 -9.78 7.57 36.77
N THR A 694 -10.08 8.81 37.17
CA THR A 694 -9.09 9.67 37.83
C THR A 694 -8.67 9.11 39.19
N ASP A 695 -9.63 8.64 39.99
CA ASP A 695 -9.35 8.02 41.29
C ASP A 695 -8.47 6.78 41.10
N ALA A 696 -8.71 5.98 40.07
CA ALA A 696 -7.89 4.81 39.76
C ALA A 696 -6.45 5.17 39.33
N ILE A 697 -6.28 6.22 38.53
CA ILE A 697 -4.96 6.71 38.11
C ILE A 697 -4.20 7.27 39.32
N GLU A 698 -4.82 8.16 40.09
CA GLU A 698 -4.21 8.85 41.23
C GLU A 698 -3.82 7.88 42.34
N ASN A 699 -4.73 6.97 42.70
CA ASN A 699 -4.53 6.02 43.81
C ASN A 699 -3.86 4.72 43.39
N LYS A 700 -3.63 4.51 42.08
CA LYS A 700 -3.12 3.26 41.49
C LYS A 700 -3.95 2.04 41.90
N THR A 701 -5.26 2.21 41.99
CA THR A 701 -6.21 1.16 42.39
C THR A 701 -6.87 0.53 41.17
N PRO A 702 -7.17 -0.78 41.18
CA PRO A 702 -7.94 -1.41 40.11
C PRO A 702 -9.33 -0.79 39.95
N ILE A 703 -9.79 -0.68 38.70
CA ILE A 703 -11.17 -0.34 38.38
C ILE A 703 -12.03 -1.60 38.60
N SER A 704 -13.03 -1.47 39.47
CA SER A 704 -14.01 -2.54 39.72
C SER A 704 -15.09 -2.51 38.65
N LEU A 705 -15.34 -3.66 38.00
CA LEU A 705 -16.32 -3.83 36.94
C LEU A 705 -17.43 -4.78 37.38
N LYS A 706 -18.68 -4.45 37.07
CA LYS A 706 -19.78 -5.43 37.10
C LYS A 706 -19.75 -6.28 35.84
N HIS A 707 -20.07 -7.56 35.96
CA HIS A 707 -20.31 -8.41 34.80
C HIS A 707 -21.77 -8.28 34.34
N TYR A 708 -21.96 -8.10 33.04
CA TYR A 708 -23.25 -8.01 32.37
C TYR A 708 -23.29 -9.03 31.23
N ASP A 709 -24.09 -10.09 31.38
CA ASP A 709 -24.25 -11.07 30.31
C ASP A 709 -24.94 -10.42 29.11
N SER A 710 -24.24 -10.31 27.97
CA SER A 710 -24.76 -9.70 26.74
C SER A 710 -25.97 -10.44 26.14
N ARG A 711 -26.32 -11.63 26.66
CA ARG A 711 -27.57 -12.33 26.35
C ARG A 711 -28.76 -11.75 27.11
N GLU A 712 -28.56 -11.30 28.35
CA GLU A 712 -29.58 -10.74 29.24
C GLU A 712 -29.62 -9.21 29.19
N TRP A 713 -28.50 -8.58 28.87
CA TRP A 713 -28.33 -7.13 28.84
C TRP A 713 -28.04 -6.64 27.43
N GLU A 714 -28.41 -5.40 27.13
CA GLU A 714 -27.98 -4.69 25.93
C GLU A 714 -27.80 -3.21 26.19
N ILE A 715 -27.03 -2.57 25.32
CA ILE A 715 -26.79 -1.12 25.36
C ILE A 715 -27.55 -0.49 24.19
N LYS A 716 -28.38 0.50 24.49
CA LYS A 716 -29.16 1.22 23.50
C LYS A 716 -29.20 2.70 23.86
N ASP A 717 -28.82 3.55 22.91
CA ASP A 717 -28.85 5.01 23.06
C ASP A 717 -28.12 5.52 24.31
N GLY A 718 -26.98 4.91 24.66
CA GLY A 718 -26.20 5.24 25.85
C GLY A 718 -26.74 4.68 27.16
N ILE A 719 -27.79 3.85 27.12
CA ILE A 719 -28.46 3.29 28.29
C ILE A 719 -28.27 1.77 28.30
N LEU A 720 -27.86 1.24 29.46
CA LEU A 720 -27.81 -0.19 29.73
C LEU A 720 -29.19 -0.68 30.16
N ILE A 721 -29.72 -1.70 29.48
CA ILE A 721 -31.09 -2.20 29.65
C ILE A 721 -31.06 -3.72 29.87
N ASN A 722 -31.79 -4.19 30.88
CA ASN A 722 -32.07 -5.61 31.05
C ASN A 722 -33.20 -6.02 30.07
N LYS A 723 -32.96 -7.05 29.26
CA LYS A 723 -33.92 -7.50 28.23
C LYS A 723 -35.19 -8.11 28.82
N ASP A 724 -35.12 -8.67 30.02
CA ASP A 724 -36.28 -9.25 30.70
C ASP A 724 -37.20 -8.16 31.27
N GLU A 725 -36.64 -7.02 31.68
CA GLU A 725 -37.43 -5.87 32.16
C GLU A 725 -38.31 -5.25 31.05
N ARG A 726 -37.91 -5.36 29.77
CA ARG A 726 -38.72 -4.92 28.63
C ARG A 726 -40.05 -5.67 28.49
N PHE A 727 -40.11 -6.92 28.93
CA PHE A 727 -41.34 -7.71 28.87
C PHE A 727 -42.38 -7.25 29.90
N ASN A 728 -41.96 -6.58 30.97
CA ASN A 728 -42.86 -6.11 32.03
C ASN A 728 -43.45 -4.72 31.75
N GLU A 729 -42.76 -3.85 31.02
CA GLU A 729 -43.28 -2.52 30.66
C GLU A 729 -44.19 -2.51 29.41
N ALA A 730 -44.09 -3.54 28.55
CA ALA A 730 -44.84 -3.62 27.29
C ALA A 730 -46.22 -4.27 27.39
N GLN A 731 -46.73 -4.57 28.59
CA GLN A 731 -48.15 -4.91 28.76
C GLN A 731 -48.96 -3.61 28.86
N PRO A 732 -49.69 -3.18 27.80
CA PRO A 732 -50.65 -2.12 27.97
C PRO A 732 -51.64 -2.57 29.03
N THR A 733 -51.74 -1.82 30.13
CA THR A 733 -52.85 -1.96 31.06
C THR A 733 -54.12 -1.71 30.27
N THR A 734 -54.78 -2.77 29.82
CA THR A 734 -56.15 -2.69 29.31
C THR A 734 -56.95 -2.00 30.40
N PRO A 735 -57.61 -0.86 30.14
CA PRO A 735 -58.42 -0.22 31.15
C PRO A 735 -59.53 -1.19 31.54
N THR A 736 -59.52 -1.66 32.77
CA THR A 736 -60.63 -2.43 33.32
C THR A 736 -61.84 -1.50 33.35
N GLN A 737 -62.84 -1.80 32.51
CA GLN A 737 -64.15 -1.13 32.52
C GLN A 737 -64.97 -1.51 33.75
#